data_AF-A0A7K6VBL6-F1
#
_entry.id   AF-A0A7K6VBL6-F1
#
_cell.length_a   1.000
_cell.length_b   1.000
_cell.length_c   1.000
_cell.angle_alpha   90.00
_cell.angle_beta   90.00
_cell.angle_gamma   90.00
#
_symmetry.space_group_name_H-M   'P 1'
#
loop_
_entity.id
_entity.type
_entity.pdbx_description
1 polymer ?
#
loop_
_entity_poly.entity_id
_entity_poly.type
_entity_poly.pdbx_seq_one_letter_code
_entity_poly.pdbx_strand_id
1 'polypeptide(L)'
;MPVQLLKIIKGQSEAPLPSHLQKESLQHLQEGCDHTNKYIQGVVTLSYPLTKLRDGTDFFKIVLQDSDSLCSQINSINVFIYGKMAEDCAKIIRRGVIFIAAGFKVTKLPTAIEDGRHGCHLEVSEEAGSAIYVCGYSTGFFCCFGCFSVAPKYVYTPLNHLKDGTIVNLYGVVKFFKPPYVSKGTDYCSVVTLVDPSNVKLTCTLFSGNVDSLPKIYKVGDIVRFHRIKIREYNGQMQGITSAGFASLTFDGTVGAPVVPRTSSKVYTFMDEEQKTIEELRIWAASNISISGPAAKLSGVQPMLFFDLTCQLVGKAKVDGSSFLLKVWDGTKCPYPTWKVPVETKDLEGEKVFLHQLRNLAVDILVYDNHVQLAESLKIGSFLRIYSIHTKQASADNEDASHIEFHLHGGTCYGRGIRVLPESNPDVKELKVFLESVDLADSQNMESMCSMDIDGTFGSVTDLELHLQRCQQLSVTVLTDHQDLSNTELKTIANSTAPQQYRIRAKLRTYKPQKLHQSVKLHCSKCNSLQEVPDGNDFDVILHGSARTAPNPELHNTSWYESVMWTTQDQKQREIAIHFVKHDEMLQQPEDTLLMIEGGTLKEIWKLTKRFKCVIPVRSTEDDLELLDLSAPFLLQGNVKYYG
;
A
#
# COMPACT_ATOMS: atom_id res chain seq x y z
N MET A 1 28.66 -44.80 -12.30
CA MET A 1 27.76 -43.69 -11.94
C MET A 1 28.53 -42.76 -11.01
N PRO A 2 28.93 -41.56 -11.47
CA PRO A 2 29.80 -40.64 -10.73
C PRO A 2 29.10 -39.94 -9.55
N VAL A 3 27.76 -39.93 -9.54
CA VAL A 3 26.93 -39.52 -8.40
C VAL A 3 26.35 -40.76 -7.74
N GLN A 4 26.70 -41.01 -6.48
CA GLN A 4 26.16 -42.12 -5.69
C GLN A 4 25.21 -41.59 -4.63
N LEU A 5 23.98 -42.13 -4.60
CA LEU A 5 23.00 -41.81 -3.58
C LEU A 5 23.24 -42.70 -2.36
N LEU A 6 23.63 -42.12 -1.23
CA LEU A 6 23.76 -42.87 0.02
C LEU A 6 22.41 -42.83 0.75
N LYS A 7 21.79 -44.00 0.94
CA LYS A 7 20.64 -44.15 1.82
C LYS A 7 21.12 -44.26 3.26
N ILE A 8 20.67 -43.35 4.11
CA ILE A 8 20.92 -43.41 5.55
C ILE A 8 19.68 -44.04 6.21
N ILE A 9 19.85 -45.21 6.81
CA ILE A 9 18.83 -45.85 7.65
C ILE A 9 19.37 -45.86 9.07
N LYS A 10 18.67 -45.20 10.00
CA LYS A 10 19.05 -45.13 11.43
C LYS A 10 20.50 -44.69 11.70
N GLY A 11 20.99 -43.67 10.99
CA GLY A 11 22.29 -43.04 11.28
C GLY A 11 23.52 -43.80 10.79
N GLN A 12 23.36 -44.89 10.03
CA GLN A 12 24.46 -45.52 9.30
C GLN A 12 24.11 -45.65 7.80
N SER A 13 25.11 -45.43 6.95
CA SER A 13 25.01 -45.58 5.50
C SER A 13 25.02 -47.08 5.13
N GLU A 14 24.13 -47.51 4.22
CA GLU A 14 24.10 -48.90 3.70
C GLU A 14 25.40 -49.29 2.96
N ALA A 15 26.14 -48.30 2.45
CA ALA A 15 27.49 -48.47 1.91
C ALA A 15 28.45 -47.51 2.63
N PRO A 16 29.48 -48.00 3.33
CA PRO A 16 30.50 -47.12 3.91
C PRO A 16 31.24 -46.38 2.80
N LEU A 17 31.59 -45.11 3.04
CA LEU A 17 32.54 -44.40 2.19
C LEU A 17 33.82 -45.25 2.06
N PRO A 18 34.51 -45.23 0.90
CA PRO A 18 35.74 -45.97 0.74
C PRO A 18 36.73 -45.72 1.89
N SER A 19 37.21 -46.78 2.54
CA SER A 19 37.99 -46.70 3.79
C SER A 19 39.33 -45.97 3.66
N HIS A 20 39.79 -45.71 2.44
CA HIS A 20 40.99 -44.93 2.15
C HIS A 20 40.76 -43.40 2.17
N LEU A 21 39.50 -42.93 2.19
CA LEU A 21 39.17 -41.51 2.15
C LEU A 21 39.16 -40.88 3.55
N GLN A 22 39.90 -39.79 3.73
CA GLN A 22 39.96 -39.04 4.98
C GLN A 22 39.19 -37.71 4.88
N LYS A 23 38.50 -37.33 5.97
CA LYS A 23 37.74 -36.06 6.02
C LYS A 23 38.70 -34.88 6.11
N GLU A 24 38.56 -33.92 5.22
CA GLU A 24 39.31 -32.65 5.24
C GLU A 24 38.37 -31.49 5.64
N SER A 25 38.85 -30.62 6.54
CA SER A 25 38.13 -29.39 6.91
C SER A 25 38.37 -28.28 5.90
N LEU A 26 37.38 -27.40 5.72
CA LEU A 26 37.50 -26.26 4.80
C LEU A 26 38.69 -25.34 5.12
N GLN A 27 39.14 -25.26 6.38
CA GLN A 27 40.24 -24.37 6.79
C GLN A 27 41.61 -24.83 6.26
N HIS A 28 41.76 -26.11 5.91
CA HIS A 28 43.04 -26.68 5.47
C HIS A 28 43.16 -26.75 3.94
N LEU A 29 42.20 -26.16 3.21
CA LEU A 29 42.17 -26.19 1.75
C LEU A 29 43.09 -25.14 1.14
N GLN A 30 44.24 -25.60 0.67
CA GLN A 30 45.21 -24.79 -0.07
C GLN A 30 45.43 -25.37 -1.48
N GLU A 31 45.64 -24.46 -2.43
CA GLU A 31 45.98 -24.78 -3.81
C GLU A 31 47.41 -25.35 -3.88
N GLY A 32 47.59 -26.44 -4.63
CA GLY A 32 48.89 -27.13 -4.77
C GLY A 32 49.15 -28.25 -3.76
N CYS A 33 48.24 -28.50 -2.80
CA CYS A 33 48.30 -29.67 -1.92
C CYS A 33 47.62 -30.90 -2.55
N ASP A 34 48.15 -32.10 -2.26
CA ASP A 34 47.54 -33.36 -2.70
C ASP A 34 46.30 -33.69 -1.86
N HIS A 35 45.13 -33.68 -2.52
CA HIS A 35 43.83 -33.99 -1.92
C HIS A 35 43.21 -35.28 -2.48
N THR A 36 44.00 -36.12 -3.15
CA THR A 36 43.51 -37.27 -3.92
C THR A 36 42.77 -38.32 -3.07
N ASN A 37 43.16 -38.49 -1.80
CA ASN A 37 42.52 -39.42 -0.85
C ASN A 37 41.68 -38.69 0.22
N LYS A 38 41.23 -37.48 -0.07
CA LYS A 38 40.47 -36.65 0.87
C LYS A 38 39.05 -36.41 0.37
N TYR A 39 38.12 -36.26 1.31
CA TYR A 39 36.75 -35.84 1.04
C TYR A 39 36.35 -34.64 1.89
N ILE A 40 35.48 -33.80 1.35
CA ILE A 40 34.85 -32.71 2.07
C ILE A 40 33.38 -33.04 2.24
N GLN A 41 32.86 -32.79 3.44
CA GLN A 41 31.46 -33.00 3.78
C GLN A 41 30.86 -31.69 4.29
N GLY A 42 29.71 -31.32 3.75
CA GLY A 42 28.98 -30.16 4.23
C GLY A 42 27.50 -30.17 3.83
N VAL A 43 26.78 -29.15 4.29
CA VAL A 43 25.37 -28.96 3.95
C VAL A 43 25.26 -27.96 2.80
N VAL A 44 24.48 -28.30 1.77
CA VAL A 44 24.23 -27.39 0.64
C VAL A 44 23.33 -26.25 1.10
N THR A 45 23.88 -25.04 1.12
CA THR A 45 23.16 -23.82 1.57
C THR A 45 22.50 -23.08 0.41
N LEU A 46 23.12 -23.10 -0.77
CA LEU A 46 22.63 -22.48 -2.00
C LEU A 46 22.98 -23.39 -3.19
N SER A 47 22.06 -23.49 -4.15
CA SER A 47 22.29 -24.10 -5.46
C SER A 47 21.84 -23.12 -6.54
N TYR A 48 22.59 -23.07 -7.63
CA TYR A 48 22.30 -22.21 -8.78
C TYR A 48 21.68 -23.05 -9.92
N PRO A 49 20.94 -22.44 -10.87
CA PRO A 49 20.43 -23.17 -12.02
C PRO A 49 21.54 -23.85 -12.83
N LEU A 50 21.24 -25.01 -13.42
CA LEU A 50 22.13 -25.68 -14.37
C LEU A 50 22.30 -24.77 -15.60
N THR A 51 23.53 -24.55 -16.02
CA THR A 51 23.88 -23.70 -17.18
C THR A 51 24.86 -24.42 -18.08
N LYS A 52 24.98 -23.99 -19.35
CA LYS A 52 25.97 -24.54 -20.29
C LYS A 52 27.09 -23.53 -20.52
N LEU A 53 28.33 -24.00 -20.47
CA LEU A 53 29.52 -23.22 -20.82
C LEU A 53 29.60 -23.02 -22.34
N ARG A 54 30.49 -22.11 -22.78
CA ARG A 54 30.64 -21.74 -24.21
C ARG A 54 31.06 -22.90 -25.12
N ASP A 55 31.70 -23.91 -24.53
CA ASP A 55 32.13 -25.16 -25.18
C ASP A 55 31.02 -26.23 -25.21
N GLY A 56 29.84 -25.95 -24.65
CA GLY A 56 28.71 -26.86 -24.57
C GLY A 56 28.68 -27.74 -23.32
N THR A 57 29.66 -27.62 -22.43
CA THR A 57 29.76 -28.41 -21.19
C THR A 57 28.74 -27.97 -20.15
N ASP A 58 28.02 -28.90 -19.54
CA ASP A 58 27.08 -28.61 -18.46
C ASP A 58 27.81 -28.17 -17.19
N PHE A 59 27.30 -27.12 -16.53
CA PHE A 59 27.87 -26.46 -15.37
C PHE A 59 26.85 -26.23 -14.28
N PHE A 60 27.18 -26.68 -13.06
CA PHE A 60 26.36 -26.54 -11.89
C PHE A 60 27.16 -26.00 -10.71
N LYS A 61 26.67 -24.91 -10.11
CA LYS A 61 27.31 -24.23 -8.98
C LYS A 61 26.51 -24.45 -7.71
N ILE A 62 27.19 -24.83 -6.63
CA ILE A 62 26.61 -24.94 -5.29
C ILE A 62 27.51 -24.26 -4.25
N VAL A 63 26.91 -23.94 -3.10
CA VAL A 63 27.62 -23.41 -1.93
C VAL A 63 27.49 -24.40 -0.80
N LEU A 64 28.64 -24.89 -0.35
CA LEU A 64 28.76 -25.91 0.69
C LEU A 64 29.19 -25.26 2.00
N GLN A 65 28.46 -25.52 3.08
CA GLN A 65 28.81 -25.09 4.43
C GLN A 65 29.36 -26.27 5.23
N ASP A 66 30.51 -26.08 5.89
CA ASP A 66 31.11 -27.13 6.72
C ASP A 66 30.19 -27.49 7.90
N SER A 67 30.03 -28.79 8.14
CA SER A 67 29.20 -29.34 9.20
C SER A 67 29.83 -29.25 10.59
N ASP A 68 31.16 -29.14 10.70
CA ASP A 68 31.88 -29.20 11.99
C ASP A 68 32.30 -27.82 12.55
N SER A 69 31.96 -26.71 11.87
CA SER A 69 32.50 -25.38 12.19
C SER A 69 31.56 -24.55 13.09
N LEU A 70 31.68 -24.69 14.42
CA LEU A 70 31.00 -23.81 15.39
C LEU A 70 31.71 -22.46 15.63
N CYS A 71 32.91 -22.24 15.08
CA CYS A 71 33.69 -21.01 15.36
C CYS A 71 34.82 -20.71 14.35
N SER A 72 34.50 -20.45 13.07
CA SER A 72 35.49 -19.88 12.13
C SER A 72 34.93 -18.75 11.26
N GLN A 73 35.79 -17.83 10.82
CA GLN A 73 35.43 -16.71 9.94
C GLN A 73 35.12 -17.16 8.50
N ILE A 74 35.44 -18.41 8.14
CA ILE A 74 35.23 -18.96 6.79
C ILE A 74 34.44 -20.27 6.91
N ASN A 75 33.12 -20.20 6.81
CA ASN A 75 32.26 -21.37 7.03
C ASN A 75 31.66 -21.95 5.74
N SER A 76 31.94 -21.35 4.57
CA SER A 76 31.35 -21.79 3.30
C SER A 76 32.31 -21.68 2.13
N ILE A 77 32.23 -22.64 1.21
CA ILE A 77 33.04 -22.73 -0.01
C ILE A 77 32.14 -22.88 -1.25
N ASN A 78 32.58 -22.32 -2.37
CA ASN A 78 31.93 -22.54 -3.67
C ASN A 78 32.42 -23.86 -4.27
N VAL A 79 31.49 -24.65 -4.80
CA VAL A 79 31.78 -25.91 -5.51
C VAL A 79 31.22 -25.81 -6.92
N PHE A 80 32.07 -26.07 -7.89
CA PHE A 80 31.79 -26.04 -9.32
C PHE A 80 31.85 -27.46 -9.87
N ILE A 81 30.73 -27.90 -10.44
CA ILE A 81 30.53 -29.25 -10.94
C ILE A 81 30.35 -29.17 -12.46
N TYR A 82 31.09 -29.99 -13.19
CA TYR A 82 31.14 -29.97 -14.65
C TYR A 82 30.69 -31.29 -15.29
N GLY A 83 30.21 -31.21 -16.53
CA GLY A 83 29.85 -32.35 -17.37
C GLY A 83 28.55 -33.05 -16.95
N LYS A 84 28.40 -34.33 -17.33
CA LYS A 84 27.17 -35.11 -17.03
C LYS A 84 26.85 -35.19 -15.53
N MET A 85 27.89 -35.17 -14.69
CA MET A 85 27.76 -35.11 -13.24
C MET A 85 27.03 -33.86 -12.74
N ALA A 86 27.13 -32.73 -13.46
CA ALA A 86 26.41 -31.50 -13.17
C ALA A 86 24.90 -31.67 -13.37
N GLU A 87 24.49 -32.35 -14.44
CA GLU A 87 23.09 -32.63 -14.76
C GLU A 87 22.45 -33.56 -13.71
N ASP A 88 23.16 -34.61 -13.33
CA ASP A 88 22.71 -35.56 -12.30
C ASP A 88 22.61 -34.91 -10.92
N CYS A 89 23.58 -34.06 -10.58
CA CYS A 89 23.57 -33.28 -9.34
C CYS A 89 22.40 -32.30 -9.28
N ALA A 90 22.09 -31.61 -10.39
CA ALA A 90 20.99 -30.64 -10.44
C ALA A 90 19.61 -31.28 -10.19
N LYS A 91 19.43 -32.57 -10.55
CA LYS A 91 18.18 -33.31 -10.31
C LYS A 91 18.00 -33.71 -8.84
N ILE A 92 19.09 -33.96 -8.12
CA ILE A 92 19.08 -34.56 -6.77
C ILE A 92 19.29 -33.51 -5.67
N ILE A 93 20.13 -32.50 -5.92
CA ILE A 93 20.55 -31.55 -4.89
C ILE A 93 19.46 -30.51 -4.60
N ARG A 94 19.05 -30.47 -3.33
CA ARG A 94 18.16 -29.44 -2.76
C ARG A 94 18.85 -28.78 -1.57
N ARG A 95 18.38 -27.58 -1.20
CA ARG A 95 18.88 -26.86 -0.02
C ARG A 95 18.68 -27.72 1.24
N GLY A 96 19.73 -27.85 2.05
CA GLY A 96 19.73 -28.64 3.29
C GLY A 96 20.19 -30.09 3.14
N VAL A 97 20.55 -30.55 1.94
CA VAL A 97 21.08 -31.89 1.70
C VAL A 97 22.56 -31.96 2.11
N ILE A 98 22.98 -33.09 2.70
CA ILE A 98 24.40 -33.38 2.98
C ILE A 98 25.06 -33.80 1.67
N PHE A 99 26.12 -33.08 1.32
CA PHE A 99 26.89 -33.26 0.10
C PHE A 99 28.34 -33.59 0.47
N ILE A 100 28.84 -34.67 -0.13
CA ILE A 100 30.19 -35.16 0.06
C ILE A 100 30.87 -35.21 -1.31
N ALA A 101 32.01 -34.54 -1.44
CA ALA A 101 32.84 -34.60 -2.65
C ALA A 101 34.21 -35.20 -2.32
N ALA A 102 34.62 -36.17 -3.13
CA ALA A 102 35.95 -36.78 -3.12
C ALA A 102 36.62 -36.62 -4.50
N GLY A 103 37.95 -36.56 -4.52
CA GLY A 103 38.71 -36.36 -5.77
C GLY A 103 38.46 -34.98 -6.40
N PHE A 104 38.35 -33.93 -5.58
CA PHE A 104 38.13 -32.55 -6.03
C PHE A 104 39.47 -31.82 -6.25
N LYS A 105 39.47 -30.84 -7.15
CA LYS A 105 40.59 -29.92 -7.35
C LYS A 105 40.31 -28.60 -6.63
N VAL A 106 41.31 -28.08 -5.92
CA VAL A 106 41.22 -26.78 -5.24
C VAL A 106 41.90 -25.73 -6.10
N THR A 107 41.17 -24.68 -6.48
CA THR A 107 41.68 -23.59 -7.32
C THR A 107 41.43 -22.26 -6.60
N LYS A 108 42.36 -21.30 -6.71
CA LYS A 108 42.14 -19.95 -6.17
C LYS A 108 41.23 -19.12 -7.07
N LEU A 109 40.34 -18.34 -6.46
CA LEU A 109 39.49 -17.40 -7.19
C LEU A 109 40.29 -16.10 -7.46
N PRO A 110 40.43 -15.63 -8.72
CA PRO A 110 41.19 -14.40 -9.02
C PRO A 110 40.47 -13.10 -8.62
N THR A 111 39.15 -13.15 -8.46
CA THR A 111 38.33 -11.99 -8.10
C THR A 111 38.23 -11.84 -6.59
N ALA A 112 38.60 -10.64 -6.16
CA ALA A 112 38.73 -10.19 -4.79
C ALA A 112 37.51 -10.46 -3.90
N ILE A 113 37.81 -10.55 -2.60
CA ILE A 113 36.95 -10.84 -1.46
C ILE A 113 35.79 -9.83 -1.36
N GLU A 114 34.63 -10.10 -1.97
CA GLU A 114 33.38 -9.36 -1.73
C GLU A 114 32.33 -10.20 -0.96
N ASP A 115 32.41 -11.54 -1.01
CA ASP A 115 31.31 -12.43 -0.57
C ASP A 115 31.46 -12.96 0.87
N GLY A 116 32.60 -12.72 1.55
CA GLY A 116 32.91 -13.29 2.87
C GLY A 116 33.07 -14.82 2.89
N ARG A 117 33.31 -15.46 1.74
CA ARG A 117 33.45 -16.93 1.58
C ARG A 117 34.92 -17.36 1.42
N HIS A 118 35.16 -18.68 1.43
CA HIS A 118 36.52 -19.23 1.26
C HIS A 118 37.17 -18.72 -0.03
N GLY A 119 38.43 -18.28 0.04
CA GLY A 119 39.18 -17.70 -1.09
C GLY A 119 39.59 -18.68 -2.19
N CYS A 120 39.27 -19.96 -2.00
CA CYS A 120 39.42 -21.03 -2.98
C CYS A 120 38.05 -21.62 -3.30
N HIS A 121 37.88 -22.17 -4.49
CA HIS A 121 36.73 -22.97 -4.87
C HIS A 121 37.14 -24.41 -5.19
N LEU A 122 36.16 -25.30 -5.14
CA LEU A 122 36.33 -26.70 -5.48
C LEU A 122 35.83 -26.95 -6.91
N GLU A 123 36.60 -27.66 -7.70
CA GLU A 123 36.21 -28.15 -9.02
C GLU A 123 36.06 -29.66 -8.98
N VAL A 124 34.93 -30.14 -9.47
CA VAL A 124 34.54 -31.55 -9.40
C VAL A 124 34.08 -31.95 -10.80
N SER A 125 34.73 -32.96 -11.40
CA SER A 125 34.42 -33.44 -12.74
C SER A 125 34.58 -34.96 -12.82
N GLU A 126 33.69 -35.62 -13.56
CA GLU A 126 33.78 -37.06 -13.83
C GLU A 126 35.09 -37.40 -14.58
N GLU A 127 35.51 -36.54 -15.51
CA GLU A 127 36.75 -36.70 -16.29
C GLU A 127 38.01 -36.60 -15.41
N ALA A 128 37.90 -35.93 -14.26
CA ALA A 128 38.96 -35.81 -13.26
C ALA A 128 38.94 -36.95 -12.22
N GLY A 129 38.05 -37.94 -12.37
CA GLY A 129 37.91 -39.06 -11.43
C GLY A 129 37.22 -38.68 -10.12
N SER A 130 36.51 -37.55 -10.07
CA SER A 130 35.79 -37.12 -8.87
C SER A 130 34.57 -38.01 -8.59
N ALA A 131 34.25 -38.19 -7.31
CA ALA A 131 33.05 -38.89 -6.86
C ALA A 131 32.21 -38.01 -5.93
N ILE A 132 30.91 -37.96 -6.19
CA ILE A 132 29.94 -37.22 -5.37
C ILE A 132 29.02 -38.21 -4.66
N TYR A 133 28.88 -38.03 -3.35
CA TYR A 133 27.92 -38.77 -2.53
C TYR A 133 26.87 -37.81 -1.97
N VAL A 134 25.60 -38.14 -2.22
CA VAL A 134 24.46 -37.32 -1.77
C VAL A 134 23.58 -38.15 -0.83
N CYS A 135 23.34 -37.66 0.38
CA CYS A 135 22.50 -38.34 1.36
C CYS A 135 21.04 -37.90 1.22
N GLY A 136 20.18 -38.77 0.69
CA GLY A 136 18.74 -38.52 0.54
C GLY A 136 17.93 -39.10 1.70
N TYR A 137 17.10 -38.29 2.35
CA TYR A 137 16.08 -38.80 3.29
C TYR A 137 14.83 -39.19 2.52
N SER A 138 14.37 -40.44 2.70
CA SER A 138 13.06 -40.88 2.21
C SER A 138 11.96 -40.03 2.84
N THR A 139 11.07 -39.51 1.99
CA THR A 139 9.93 -38.68 2.36
C THR A 139 9.00 -39.40 3.35
N GLY A 140 8.77 -38.77 4.51
CA GLY A 140 7.80 -39.20 5.52
C GLY A 140 8.48 -39.52 6.85
N PHE A 141 8.05 -38.84 7.91
CA PHE A 141 8.58 -38.82 9.28
C PHE A 141 9.69 -37.82 9.60
N PHE A 142 9.24 -36.71 10.20
CA PHE A 142 9.89 -36.13 11.37
C PHE A 142 10.26 -37.25 12.36
N CYS A 143 11.55 -37.47 12.60
CA CYS A 143 12.12 -37.52 13.95
C CYS A 143 13.63 -37.74 13.90
N CYS A 144 14.32 -36.90 14.67
CA CYS A 144 15.50 -37.16 15.48
C CYS A 144 16.26 -38.47 15.23
N PHE A 145 17.58 -38.36 14.99
CA PHE A 145 18.59 -38.86 15.93
C PHE A 145 19.99 -38.35 15.53
N GLY A 146 20.73 -37.78 16.49
CA GLY A 146 22.15 -38.11 16.61
C GLY A 146 23.21 -37.10 16.17
N CYS A 147 22.97 -35.79 16.26
CA CYS A 147 24.07 -34.89 16.62
C CYS A 147 23.58 -34.11 17.84
N PHE A 148 24.19 -34.35 19.00
CA PHE A 148 24.02 -33.48 20.16
C PHE A 148 24.65 -32.11 19.81
N SER A 149 23.97 -31.35 18.97
CA SER A 149 24.03 -29.90 19.07
C SER A 149 23.35 -29.61 20.39
N VAL A 150 24.15 -29.35 21.42
CA VAL A 150 23.64 -28.74 22.64
C VAL A 150 22.98 -27.45 22.18
N ALA A 151 21.65 -27.46 22.08
CA ALA A 151 20.89 -26.26 21.78
C ALA A 151 21.39 -25.19 22.77
N PRO A 152 21.79 -23.99 22.32
CA PRO A 152 22.27 -22.96 23.23
C PRO A 152 21.19 -22.74 24.28
N LYS A 153 21.52 -23.07 25.54
CA LYS A 153 20.56 -22.98 26.64
C LYS A 153 20.29 -21.50 26.90
N TYR A 154 19.19 -20.99 26.36
CA TYR A 154 18.77 -19.61 26.59
C TYR A 154 18.31 -19.44 28.03
N VAL A 155 18.85 -18.41 28.70
CA VAL A 155 18.43 -18.01 30.04
C VAL A 155 17.41 -16.88 29.89
N TYR A 156 16.21 -17.08 30.44
CA TYR A 156 15.13 -16.10 30.45
C TYR A 156 15.09 -15.37 31.80
N THR A 157 15.19 -14.05 31.76
CA THR A 157 15.22 -13.20 32.96
C THR A 157 13.80 -12.70 33.27
N PRO A 158 13.28 -12.92 34.50
CA PRO A 158 12.03 -12.32 34.95
C PRO A 158 12.07 -10.78 34.93
N LEU A 159 10.92 -10.14 34.76
CA LEU A 159 10.86 -8.68 34.58
C LEU A 159 11.29 -7.89 35.83
N ASN A 160 11.14 -8.47 37.02
CA ASN A 160 11.60 -7.87 38.28
C ASN A 160 13.12 -7.95 38.52
N HIS A 161 13.86 -8.75 37.73
CA HIS A 161 15.31 -8.95 37.89
C HIS A 161 16.15 -8.25 36.81
N LEU A 162 15.53 -7.34 36.04
CA LEU A 162 16.20 -6.60 34.98
C LEU A 162 17.17 -5.57 35.56
N LYS A 163 18.33 -5.40 34.91
CA LYS A 163 19.39 -4.46 35.31
C LYS A 163 19.78 -3.55 34.15
N ASP A 164 20.10 -2.30 34.45
CA ASP A 164 20.51 -1.33 33.43
C ASP A 164 21.79 -1.78 32.71
N GLY A 165 21.88 -1.45 31.41
CA GLY A 165 23.02 -1.77 30.57
C GLY A 165 23.14 -3.25 30.15
N THR A 166 22.21 -4.11 30.56
CA THR A 166 22.25 -5.55 30.23
C THR A 166 21.52 -5.88 28.93
N ILE A 167 21.92 -6.98 28.29
CA ILE A 167 21.20 -7.57 27.16
C ILE A 167 20.66 -8.92 27.63
N VAL A 168 19.35 -9.08 27.64
CA VAL A 168 18.69 -10.28 28.18
C VAL A 168 17.75 -10.93 27.16
N ASN A 169 17.33 -12.15 27.49
CA ASN A 169 16.18 -12.79 26.86
C ASN A 169 15.05 -12.83 27.87
N LEU A 170 13.81 -12.61 27.44
CA LEU A 170 12.65 -12.60 28.33
C LEU A 170 11.40 -13.13 27.65
N TYR A 171 10.45 -13.54 28.47
CA TYR A 171 9.07 -13.76 28.11
C TYR A 171 8.18 -12.71 28.78
N GLY A 172 7.08 -12.37 28.14
CA GLY A 172 6.08 -11.49 28.74
C GLY A 172 4.77 -11.54 28.00
N VAL A 173 3.70 -11.23 28.73
CA VAL A 173 2.36 -11.05 28.20
C VAL A 173 2.18 -9.59 27.81
N VAL A 174 1.66 -9.34 26.61
CA VAL A 174 1.42 -8.00 26.10
C VAL A 174 0.23 -7.37 26.83
N LYS A 175 0.50 -6.34 27.62
CA LYS A 175 -0.52 -5.54 28.30
C LYS A 175 -0.98 -4.35 27.45
N PHE A 176 -0.08 -3.79 26.66
CA PHE A 176 -0.36 -2.70 25.74
C PHE A 176 0.62 -2.77 24.58
N PHE A 177 0.20 -2.38 23.38
CA PHE A 177 1.12 -2.22 22.28
C PHE A 177 0.66 -1.15 21.30
N LYS A 178 1.63 -0.59 20.57
CA LYS A 178 1.42 0.19 19.35
C LYS A 178 1.88 -0.68 18.17
N PRO A 179 1.01 -0.96 17.19
CA PRO A 179 1.41 -1.68 16.00
C PRO A 179 2.54 -0.93 15.28
N PRO A 180 3.38 -1.60 14.48
CA PRO A 180 4.46 -0.94 13.76
C PRO A 180 4.01 0.30 12.99
N TYR A 181 4.66 1.44 13.23
CA TYR A 181 4.40 2.70 12.56
C TYR A 181 5.71 3.36 12.11
N VAL A 182 5.65 4.19 11.05
CA VAL A 182 6.79 4.95 10.58
C VAL A 182 7.15 6.00 11.64
N SER A 183 8.37 5.92 12.18
CA SER A 183 8.83 6.91 13.17
C SER A 183 9.23 8.21 12.48
N LYS A 184 9.60 9.23 13.27
CA LYS A 184 10.20 10.47 12.71
C LYS A 184 11.62 10.24 12.15
N GLY A 185 12.24 9.10 12.50
CA GLY A 185 13.56 8.70 12.01
C GLY A 185 13.47 7.84 10.76
N THR A 186 14.53 7.06 10.50
CA THR A 186 14.63 6.15 9.35
C THR A 186 13.85 4.85 9.54
N ASP A 187 13.61 4.47 10.79
CA ASP A 187 13.15 3.12 11.13
C ASP A 187 11.65 3.10 11.48
N TYR A 188 11.02 1.93 11.31
CA TYR A 188 9.74 1.63 11.92
C TYR A 188 9.89 1.48 13.43
N CYS A 189 8.88 1.93 14.17
CA CYS A 189 8.82 1.83 15.62
C CYS A 189 7.59 1.02 16.05
N SER A 190 7.75 0.15 17.03
CA SER A 190 6.66 -0.51 17.75
C SER A 190 6.93 -0.40 19.25
N VAL A 191 5.92 0.01 20.01
CA VAL A 191 6.01 0.12 21.47
C VAL A 191 5.20 -1.02 22.06
N VAL A 192 5.77 -1.78 22.98
CA VAL A 192 5.12 -2.94 23.60
C VAL A 192 5.36 -2.89 25.10
N THR A 193 4.29 -2.88 25.89
CA THR A 193 4.38 -3.01 27.35
C THR A 193 4.07 -4.44 27.75
N LEU A 194 5.02 -5.04 28.45
CA LEU A 194 4.98 -6.42 28.91
C LEU A 194 4.74 -6.50 30.41
N VAL A 195 4.10 -7.59 30.80
CA VAL A 195 3.97 -8.04 32.20
C VAL A 195 4.23 -9.53 32.27
N ASP A 196 4.68 -9.99 33.43
CA ASP A 196 4.92 -11.41 33.73
C ASP A 196 4.38 -11.73 35.13
N PRO A 197 4.53 -12.97 35.65
CA PRO A 197 4.07 -13.34 36.98
C PRO A 197 4.64 -12.50 38.14
N SER A 198 5.71 -11.74 37.94
CA SER A 198 6.23 -10.79 38.93
C SER A 198 5.40 -9.50 39.01
N ASN A 199 4.44 -9.31 38.11
CA ASN A 199 3.56 -8.14 37.97
C ASN A 199 4.31 -6.81 37.73
N VAL A 200 5.59 -6.89 37.35
CA VAL A 200 6.39 -5.73 36.92
C VAL A 200 6.05 -5.42 35.46
N LYS A 201 5.96 -4.12 35.15
CA LYS A 201 5.72 -3.62 33.79
C LYS A 201 7.04 -3.24 33.14
N LEU A 202 7.30 -3.77 31.95
CA LEU A 202 8.43 -3.34 31.12
C LEU A 202 7.90 -2.73 29.82
N THR A 203 8.22 -1.46 29.56
CA THR A 203 7.90 -0.83 28.27
C THR A 203 9.08 -0.98 27.32
N CYS A 204 8.85 -1.65 26.20
CA CYS A 204 9.83 -1.92 25.17
C CYS A 204 9.56 -1.02 23.95
N THR A 205 10.56 -0.25 23.51
CA THR A 205 10.50 0.55 22.29
C THR A 205 11.41 -0.10 21.25
N LEU A 206 10.79 -0.66 20.22
CA LEU A 206 11.45 -1.54 19.26
C LEU A 206 11.57 -0.83 17.92
N PHE A 207 12.80 -0.72 17.44
CA PHE A 207 13.13 -0.08 16.15
C PHE A 207 13.67 -1.09 15.16
N SER A 208 13.25 -0.95 13.89
CA SER A 208 13.85 -1.66 12.77
C SER A 208 13.54 -1.00 11.43
N GLY A 209 14.48 -1.04 10.49
CA GLY A 209 14.26 -0.63 9.10
C GLY A 209 13.30 -1.53 8.33
N ASN A 210 13.03 -2.75 8.81
CA ASN A 210 12.06 -3.66 8.19
C ASN A 210 10.89 -3.96 9.14
N VAL A 211 9.67 -3.59 8.73
CA VAL A 211 8.42 -3.84 9.47
C VAL A 211 8.22 -5.30 9.86
N ASP A 212 8.65 -6.25 9.02
CA ASP A 212 8.47 -7.67 9.27
C ASP A 212 9.31 -8.19 10.44
N SER A 213 10.42 -7.53 10.75
CA SER A 213 11.30 -7.92 11.86
C SER A 213 10.78 -7.47 13.23
N LEU A 214 9.77 -6.60 13.27
CA LEU A 214 9.10 -6.21 14.51
C LEU A 214 8.09 -7.29 14.97
N PRO A 215 7.72 -7.34 16.26
CA PRO A 215 6.86 -8.38 16.79
C PRO A 215 5.49 -8.49 16.11
N LYS A 216 5.04 -9.73 15.89
CA LYS A 216 3.78 -10.07 15.25
C LYS A 216 2.63 -10.20 16.27
N ILE A 217 2.36 -9.07 16.93
CA ILE A 217 1.30 -8.88 17.94
C ILE A 217 -0.01 -8.44 17.26
N TYR A 218 -1.10 -9.14 17.55
CA TYR A 218 -2.43 -8.87 16.98
C TYR A 218 -3.46 -8.44 18.03
N LYS A 219 -3.23 -8.74 19.31
CA LYS A 219 -4.15 -8.36 20.39
C LYS A 219 -3.42 -8.24 21.73
N VAL A 220 -4.01 -7.48 22.63
CA VAL A 220 -3.61 -7.49 24.06
C VAL A 220 -3.85 -8.89 24.61
N GLY A 221 -2.93 -9.36 25.45
CA GLY A 221 -2.90 -10.72 25.95
C GLY A 221 -2.01 -11.67 25.15
N ASP A 222 -1.59 -11.32 23.93
CA ASP A 222 -0.57 -12.11 23.20
C ASP A 222 0.71 -12.28 24.04
N ILE A 223 1.38 -13.41 23.91
CA ILE A 223 2.63 -13.69 24.61
C ILE A 223 3.79 -13.45 23.67
N VAL A 224 4.83 -12.75 24.12
CA VAL A 224 6.05 -12.54 23.35
C VAL A 224 7.24 -13.17 24.03
N ARG A 225 8.16 -13.66 23.20
CA ARG A 225 9.52 -14.02 23.57
C ARG A 225 10.46 -13.05 22.88
N PHE A 226 11.24 -12.31 23.65
CA PHE A 226 12.28 -11.43 23.12
C PHE A 226 13.66 -12.02 23.40
N HIS A 227 14.46 -12.12 22.34
CA HIS A 227 15.87 -12.45 22.41
C HIS A 227 16.70 -11.21 22.16
N ARG A 228 17.77 -11.06 22.95
CA ARG A 228 18.74 -9.96 22.84
C ARG A 228 18.05 -8.59 22.92
N ILE A 229 17.20 -8.39 23.92
CA ILE A 229 16.66 -7.07 24.23
C ILE A 229 17.62 -6.34 25.16
N LYS A 230 17.98 -5.11 24.82
CA LYS A 230 18.83 -4.27 25.68
C LYS A 230 17.94 -3.55 26.68
N ILE A 231 18.29 -3.64 27.95
CA ILE A 231 17.62 -2.95 29.04
C ILE A 231 18.35 -1.64 29.31
N ARG A 232 17.58 -0.56 29.40
CA ARG A 232 18.06 0.77 29.69
C ARG A 232 17.17 1.46 30.72
N GLU A 233 17.75 2.13 31.69
CA GLU A 233 17.01 3.03 32.57
C GLU A 233 16.87 4.42 31.92
N TYR A 234 15.64 4.92 31.86
CA TYR A 234 15.33 6.26 31.36
C TYR A 234 14.27 6.91 32.24
N ASN A 235 14.54 8.12 32.73
CA ASN A 235 13.69 8.87 33.67
C ASN A 235 13.25 8.04 34.89
N GLY A 236 14.17 7.23 35.44
CA GLY A 236 13.89 6.37 36.61
C GLY A 236 13.01 5.16 36.31
N GLN A 237 12.76 4.84 35.03
CA GLN A 237 12.00 3.66 34.62
C GLN A 237 12.84 2.75 33.73
N MET A 238 12.77 1.45 33.99
CA MET A 238 13.39 0.42 33.16
C MET A 238 12.63 0.27 31.85
N GLN A 239 13.37 0.32 30.74
CA GLN A 239 12.83 0.22 29.39
C GLN A 239 13.63 -0.79 28.57
N GLY A 240 12.93 -1.51 27.70
CA GLY A 240 13.55 -2.38 26.70
C GLY A 240 13.75 -1.64 25.38
N ILE A 241 14.90 -1.81 24.74
CA ILE A 241 15.14 -1.31 23.39
C ILE A 241 15.73 -2.41 22.51
N THR A 242 15.51 -2.32 21.20
CA THR A 242 16.13 -3.24 20.24
C THR A 242 17.65 -3.19 20.32
N SER A 243 18.29 -4.34 20.12
CA SER A 243 19.75 -4.48 20.08
C SER A 243 20.18 -5.29 18.86
N ALA A 244 21.48 -5.37 18.62
CA ALA A 244 22.03 -6.12 17.49
C ALA A 244 21.62 -7.60 17.54
N GLY A 245 20.95 -8.06 16.49
CA GLY A 245 20.44 -9.43 16.40
C GLY A 245 19.19 -9.69 17.26
N PHE A 246 18.44 -8.66 17.63
CA PHE A 246 17.11 -8.80 18.25
C PHE A 246 16.22 -9.73 17.43
N ALA A 247 15.54 -10.63 18.13
CA ALA A 247 14.56 -11.52 17.53
C ALA A 247 13.36 -11.67 18.46
N SER A 248 12.18 -11.81 17.85
CA SER A 248 10.94 -12.00 18.60
C SER A 248 10.12 -13.17 18.07
N LEU A 249 9.55 -13.94 18.99
CA LEU A 249 8.43 -14.83 18.70
C LEU A 249 7.19 -14.28 19.41
N THR A 250 6.03 -14.38 18.75
CA THR A 250 4.74 -14.02 19.36
C THR A 250 3.78 -15.19 19.29
N PHE A 251 3.02 -15.42 20.35
CA PHE A 251 2.09 -16.53 20.50
C PHE A 251 0.71 -16.01 20.92
N ASP A 252 -0.34 -16.77 20.62
CA ASP A 252 -1.67 -16.47 21.17
C ASP A 252 -1.66 -16.74 22.67
N GLY A 253 -2.18 -15.78 23.45
CA GLY A 253 -2.27 -15.86 24.90
C GLY A 253 -3.53 -16.53 25.44
N THR A 254 -4.44 -16.98 24.59
CA THR A 254 -5.63 -17.71 25.05
C THR A 254 -5.28 -19.12 25.55
N VAL A 255 -5.86 -19.50 26.69
CA VAL A 255 -5.67 -20.83 27.29
C VAL A 255 -6.21 -21.89 26.31
N GLY A 256 -5.40 -22.92 26.03
CA GLY A 256 -5.76 -24.01 25.11
C GLY A 256 -5.55 -23.72 23.62
N ALA A 257 -5.14 -22.50 23.22
CA ALA A 257 -4.85 -22.23 21.81
C ALA A 257 -3.58 -22.95 21.31
N PRO A 258 -3.46 -23.22 19.99
CA PRO A 258 -2.25 -23.82 19.43
C PRO A 258 -0.99 -22.99 19.75
N VAL A 259 0.10 -23.65 20.14
CA VAL A 259 1.40 -23.01 20.39
C VAL A 259 2.16 -22.87 19.08
N VAL A 260 1.75 -21.90 18.26
CA VAL A 260 2.36 -21.64 16.96
C VAL A 260 3.07 -20.28 17.00
N PRO A 261 4.41 -20.24 16.88
CA PRO A 261 5.16 -18.99 16.92
C PRO A 261 4.93 -18.15 15.66
N ARG A 262 4.53 -16.89 15.86
CA ARG A 262 4.49 -15.86 14.83
C ARG A 262 5.82 -15.12 14.82
N THR A 263 6.60 -15.31 13.76
CA THR A 263 7.89 -14.63 13.58
C THR A 263 8.21 -14.40 12.10
N SER A 264 9.18 -13.55 11.82
CA SER A 264 9.84 -13.38 10.52
C SER A 264 11.25 -13.99 10.49
N SER A 265 11.76 -14.46 11.64
CA SER A 265 13.05 -15.13 11.73
C SER A 265 13.00 -16.47 10.98
N LYS A 266 13.91 -16.64 10.01
CA LYS A 266 14.01 -17.86 9.19
C LYS A 266 14.42 -19.09 10.01
N VAL A 267 15.12 -18.87 11.12
CA VAL A 267 15.59 -19.92 12.03
C VAL A 267 15.30 -19.46 13.44
N TYR A 268 14.65 -20.32 14.22
CA TYR A 268 14.43 -20.13 15.65
C TYR A 268 14.49 -21.49 16.35
N THR A 269 14.98 -21.50 17.58
CA THR A 269 14.90 -22.67 18.47
C THR A 269 13.63 -22.56 19.28
N PHE A 270 12.89 -23.65 19.39
CA PHE A 270 11.72 -23.78 20.26
C PHE A 270 11.74 -25.17 20.90
N MET A 271 11.90 -25.22 22.22
CA MET A 271 12.04 -26.45 23.01
C MET A 271 10.77 -26.74 23.83
N ASP A 272 10.62 -27.97 24.31
CA ASP A 272 9.45 -28.40 25.10
C ASP A 272 9.31 -27.62 26.42
N GLU A 273 10.43 -27.20 27.04
CA GLU A 273 10.39 -26.36 28.25
C GLU A 273 9.82 -24.96 27.97
N GLU A 274 10.01 -24.46 26.75
CA GLU A 274 9.49 -23.16 26.32
C GLU A 274 7.99 -23.25 26.05
N GLN A 275 7.49 -24.40 25.59
CA GLN A 275 6.06 -24.66 25.49
C GLN A 275 5.40 -24.60 26.87
N LYS A 276 5.99 -25.27 27.88
CA LYS A 276 5.49 -25.21 29.25
C LYS A 276 5.42 -23.78 29.79
N THR A 277 6.46 -22.99 29.54
CA THR A 277 6.53 -21.58 29.95
C THR A 277 5.39 -20.75 29.34
N ILE A 278 5.05 -20.99 28.08
CA ILE A 278 3.92 -20.31 27.40
C ILE A 278 2.59 -20.70 28.03
N GLU A 279 2.38 -21.99 28.30
CA GLU A 279 1.14 -22.48 28.93
C GLU A 279 0.95 -21.90 30.35
N GLU A 280 2.03 -21.86 31.15
CA GLU A 280 2.01 -21.22 32.48
C GLU A 280 1.67 -19.72 32.38
N LEU A 281 2.22 -19.00 31.40
CA LEU A 281 1.90 -17.59 31.16
C LEU A 281 0.45 -17.37 30.71
N ARG A 282 -0.13 -18.29 29.93
CA ARG A 282 -1.55 -18.21 29.51
C ARG A 282 -2.48 -18.34 30.71
N ILE A 283 -2.21 -19.30 31.60
CA ILE A 283 -2.99 -19.51 32.83
C ILE A 283 -2.88 -18.27 33.71
N TRP A 284 -1.66 -17.75 33.91
CA TRP A 284 -1.45 -16.55 34.70
C TRP A 284 -2.15 -15.32 34.10
N ALA A 285 -2.05 -15.12 32.79
CA ALA A 285 -2.69 -14.01 32.09
C ALA A 285 -4.22 -14.02 32.24
N ALA A 286 -4.84 -15.21 32.13
CA ALA A 286 -6.29 -15.37 32.27
C ALA A 286 -6.81 -14.94 33.65
N SER A 287 -6.00 -15.08 34.71
CA SER A 287 -6.39 -14.68 36.07
C SER A 287 -5.98 -13.25 36.45
N ASN A 288 -4.94 -12.68 35.83
CA ASN A 288 -4.31 -11.43 36.30
C ASN A 288 -4.42 -10.25 35.33
N ILE A 289 -4.81 -10.48 34.07
CA ILE A 289 -4.93 -9.43 33.07
C ILE A 289 -6.40 -9.31 32.66
N SER A 290 -6.96 -8.11 32.82
CA SER A 290 -8.21 -7.73 32.16
C SER A 290 -7.94 -7.60 30.66
N ILE A 291 -8.05 -8.71 29.95
CA ILE A 291 -8.00 -8.73 28.49
C ILE A 291 -9.30 -8.08 28.02
N SER A 292 -9.20 -6.92 27.36
CA SER A 292 -10.35 -6.34 26.64
C SER A 292 -10.94 -7.44 25.75
N GLY A 293 -12.27 -7.56 25.70
CA GLY A 293 -12.96 -8.59 24.94
C GLY A 293 -12.53 -8.65 23.46
N PRO A 294 -13.00 -9.66 22.69
CA PRO A 294 -12.70 -9.75 21.28
C PRO A 294 -12.99 -8.43 20.54
N ALA A 295 -12.28 -8.20 19.44
CA ALA A 295 -12.51 -7.02 18.59
C ALA A 295 -14.01 -6.86 18.32
N ALA A 296 -14.51 -5.63 18.49
CA ALA A 296 -15.95 -5.40 18.45
C ALA A 296 -16.48 -5.62 17.03
N LYS A 297 -17.71 -6.14 16.95
CA LYS A 297 -18.47 -6.22 15.71
C LYS A 297 -19.14 -4.89 15.41
N LEU A 298 -19.38 -4.58 14.13
CA LEU A 298 -20.10 -3.37 13.72
C LEU A 298 -21.50 -3.30 14.33
N SER A 299 -22.17 -4.44 14.51
CA SER A 299 -23.48 -4.54 15.19
C SER A 299 -23.46 -4.17 16.67
N GLY A 300 -22.31 -4.28 17.34
CA GLY A 300 -22.16 -4.00 18.77
C GLY A 300 -21.60 -2.60 19.08
N VAL A 301 -21.40 -1.77 18.05
CA VAL A 301 -20.80 -0.44 18.20
C VAL A 301 -21.69 0.48 19.02
N GLN A 302 -21.08 1.23 19.93
CA GLN A 302 -21.73 2.33 20.65
C GLN A 302 -21.17 3.67 20.17
N PRO A 303 -21.97 4.75 20.23
CA PRO A 303 -21.47 6.10 19.93
C PRO A 303 -20.44 6.56 20.96
N MET A 304 -19.55 7.48 20.56
CA MET A 304 -18.56 8.15 21.43
C MET A 304 -17.54 7.21 22.09
N LEU A 305 -17.24 6.05 21.48
CA LEU A 305 -16.32 5.06 22.04
C LEU A 305 -15.11 4.80 21.14
N PHE A 306 -14.05 4.30 21.77
CA PHE A 306 -12.88 3.76 21.09
C PHE A 306 -12.91 2.24 21.13
N PHE A 307 -12.70 1.59 19.98
CA PHE A 307 -12.66 0.14 19.91
C PHE A 307 -11.76 -0.37 18.77
N ASP A 308 -11.41 -1.64 18.84
CA ASP A 308 -10.67 -2.34 17.78
C ASP A 308 -11.64 -3.09 16.88
N LEU A 309 -11.51 -2.93 15.56
CA LEU A 309 -12.35 -3.59 14.55
C LEU A 309 -11.53 -4.59 13.75
N THR A 310 -12.08 -5.80 13.55
CA THR A 310 -11.56 -6.77 12.59
C THR A 310 -12.51 -6.86 11.41
N CYS A 311 -12.05 -6.52 10.22
CA CYS A 311 -12.89 -6.32 9.04
C CYS A 311 -12.16 -6.66 7.74
N GLN A 312 -12.90 -6.77 6.65
CA GLN A 312 -12.35 -6.86 5.30
C GLN A 312 -12.42 -5.49 4.62
N LEU A 313 -11.35 -5.11 3.91
CA LEU A 313 -11.30 -3.91 3.08
C LEU A 313 -12.00 -4.16 1.74
N VAL A 314 -13.04 -3.38 1.43
CA VAL A 314 -13.83 -3.55 0.20
C VAL A 314 -13.71 -2.39 -0.78
N GLY A 315 -13.32 -1.22 -0.28
CA GLY A 315 -12.97 -0.08 -1.12
C GLY A 315 -12.10 0.91 -0.40
N LYS A 316 -11.45 1.78 -1.16
CA LYS A 316 -10.61 2.85 -0.63
C LYS A 316 -10.60 4.05 -1.56
N ALA A 317 -10.40 5.24 -1.03
CA ALA A 317 -10.37 6.43 -1.86
C ALA A 317 -9.59 7.56 -1.19
N LYS A 318 -8.96 8.40 -2.01
CA LYS A 318 -8.36 9.65 -1.55
C LYS A 318 -9.47 10.68 -1.32
N VAL A 319 -9.43 11.38 -0.18
CA VAL A 319 -10.44 12.42 0.16
C VAL A 319 -9.81 13.79 0.02
N ASP A 320 -8.89 14.13 0.91
CA ASP A 320 -8.01 15.29 0.83
C ASP A 320 -6.56 14.84 1.10
N GLY A 321 -5.57 15.71 0.92
CA GLY A 321 -4.17 15.33 1.14
C GLY A 321 -3.85 14.88 2.58
N SER A 322 -4.74 15.18 3.54
CA SER A 322 -4.60 14.90 4.97
C SER A 322 -5.44 13.72 5.47
N SER A 323 -6.33 13.19 4.63
CA SER A 323 -7.28 12.14 5.00
C SER A 323 -7.56 11.14 3.88
N PHE A 324 -7.84 9.91 4.27
CA PHE A 324 -8.04 8.80 3.35
C PHE A 324 -9.23 7.95 3.79
N LEU A 325 -10.08 7.59 2.83
CA LEU A 325 -11.28 6.79 3.07
C LEU A 325 -10.96 5.31 2.94
N LEU A 326 -11.36 4.53 3.95
CA LEU A 326 -11.45 3.07 3.90
C LEU A 326 -12.91 2.64 4.02
N LYS A 327 -13.43 1.93 3.01
CA LYS A 327 -14.71 1.22 3.09
C LYS A 327 -14.48 -0.20 3.56
N VAL A 328 -15.03 -0.55 4.71
CA VAL A 328 -14.81 -1.85 5.35
C VAL A 328 -16.13 -2.48 5.80
N TRP A 329 -16.12 -3.80 5.97
CA TRP A 329 -17.26 -4.55 6.52
C TRP A 329 -16.78 -5.77 7.33
N ASP A 330 -17.60 -6.23 8.26
CA ASP A 330 -17.35 -7.44 9.06
C ASP A 330 -18.49 -8.48 8.97
N GLY A 331 -19.41 -8.26 8.02
CA GLY A 331 -20.62 -9.07 7.80
C GLY A 331 -21.82 -8.66 8.65
N THR A 332 -21.64 -7.76 9.62
CA THR A 332 -22.72 -7.30 10.51
C THR A 332 -23.15 -5.87 10.17
N LYS A 333 -24.44 -5.56 10.38
CA LYS A 333 -25.00 -4.22 10.15
C LYS A 333 -24.78 -3.36 11.40
N CYS A 334 -24.28 -2.13 11.21
CA CYS A 334 -24.22 -1.14 12.29
C CYS A 334 -25.65 -0.78 12.75
N PRO A 335 -25.93 -0.73 14.07
CA PRO A 335 -27.27 -0.43 14.57
C PRO A 335 -27.71 1.02 14.31
N TYR A 336 -26.75 1.90 14.02
CA TYR A 336 -26.99 3.32 13.76
C TYR A 336 -26.77 3.65 12.27
N PRO A 337 -27.46 4.66 11.73
CA PRO A 337 -27.11 5.23 10.43
C PRO A 337 -25.63 5.65 10.43
N THR A 338 -24.91 5.29 9.38
CA THR A 338 -23.48 5.63 9.25
C THR A 338 -23.29 6.74 8.23
N TRP A 339 -22.33 7.62 8.49
CA TRP A 339 -21.97 8.64 7.51
C TRP A 339 -21.45 8.02 6.20
N LYS A 340 -21.56 8.79 5.12
CA LYS A 340 -20.96 8.44 3.83
C LYS A 340 -20.07 9.59 3.41
N VAL A 341 -18.77 9.34 3.33
CA VAL A 341 -17.79 10.39 3.04
C VAL A 341 -17.95 10.78 1.56
N PRO A 342 -18.11 12.08 1.25
CA PRO A 342 -18.26 12.52 -0.13
C PRO A 342 -16.93 12.32 -0.87
N VAL A 343 -16.90 11.40 -1.83
CA VAL A 343 -15.74 11.14 -2.68
C VAL A 343 -16.19 11.00 -4.12
N GLU A 344 -15.38 11.48 -5.06
CA GLU A 344 -15.67 11.34 -6.48
C GLU A 344 -15.63 9.86 -6.91
N THR A 345 -16.60 9.45 -7.74
CA THR A 345 -16.75 8.06 -8.20
C THR A 345 -15.54 7.54 -8.99
N LYS A 346 -14.70 8.44 -9.50
CA LYS A 346 -13.47 8.11 -10.23
C LYS A 346 -12.31 7.75 -9.30
N ASP A 347 -12.31 8.28 -8.07
CA ASP A 347 -11.23 8.11 -7.08
C ASP A 347 -11.51 6.95 -6.12
N LEU A 348 -12.73 6.40 -6.15
CA LEU A 348 -13.10 5.21 -5.39
C LEU A 348 -12.59 3.93 -6.05
N GLU A 349 -11.58 3.34 -5.45
CA GLU A 349 -11.08 2.02 -5.79
C GLU A 349 -11.91 0.94 -5.09
N GLY A 350 -12.38 -0.06 -5.84
CA GLY A 350 -13.18 -1.18 -5.34
C GLY A 350 -14.14 -1.72 -6.40
N GLU A 351 -14.64 -2.94 -6.21
CA GLU A 351 -15.62 -3.53 -7.12
C GLU A 351 -16.99 -2.86 -6.89
N LYS A 352 -17.41 -2.03 -7.85
CA LYS A 352 -18.62 -1.20 -7.71
C LYS A 352 -19.87 -2.04 -7.43
N VAL A 353 -20.06 -3.14 -8.15
CA VAL A 353 -21.20 -4.05 -7.97
C VAL A 353 -21.24 -4.61 -6.55
N PHE A 354 -20.09 -5.07 -6.06
CA PHE A 354 -19.97 -5.61 -4.71
C PHE A 354 -20.22 -4.53 -3.63
N LEU A 355 -19.68 -3.32 -3.80
CA LEU A 355 -19.97 -2.18 -2.92
C LEU A 355 -21.46 -1.81 -2.92
N HIS A 356 -22.13 -1.91 -4.08
CA HIS A 356 -23.58 -1.71 -4.19
C HIS A 356 -24.39 -2.79 -3.48
N GLN A 357 -23.94 -4.05 -3.49
CA GLN A 357 -24.58 -5.17 -2.77
C GLN A 357 -24.42 -5.02 -1.26
N LEU A 358 -23.26 -4.55 -0.78
CA LEU A 358 -22.97 -4.40 0.64
C LEU A 358 -23.81 -3.31 1.33
N ARG A 359 -24.30 -2.29 0.60
CA ARG A 359 -25.15 -1.18 1.09
C ARG A 359 -24.77 -0.70 2.52
N ASN A 360 -25.58 -1.08 3.51
CA ASN A 360 -25.49 -0.66 4.92
C ASN A 360 -24.64 -1.60 5.79
N LEU A 361 -24.12 -2.69 5.23
CA LEU A 361 -23.14 -3.58 5.88
C LEU A 361 -21.74 -3.00 5.85
N ALA A 362 -21.43 -2.18 4.83
CA ALA A 362 -20.17 -1.47 4.73
C ALA A 362 -20.23 -0.10 5.42
N VAL A 363 -19.19 0.20 6.19
CA VAL A 363 -19.01 1.49 6.86
C VAL A 363 -17.81 2.23 6.27
N ASP A 364 -17.90 3.56 6.31
CA ASP A 364 -16.85 4.46 5.86
C ASP A 364 -15.99 4.85 7.07
N ILE A 365 -14.69 4.61 7.03
CA ILE A 365 -13.73 5.02 8.06
C ILE A 365 -12.81 6.08 7.46
N LEU A 366 -12.76 7.25 8.08
CA LEU A 366 -11.87 8.33 7.67
C LEU A 366 -10.58 8.28 8.50
N VAL A 367 -9.45 8.17 7.80
CA VAL A 367 -8.13 7.94 8.37
C VAL A 367 -7.27 9.17 8.13
N TYR A 368 -6.56 9.67 9.15
CA TYR A 368 -5.85 10.94 9.08
C TYR A 368 -4.32 10.83 9.22
N ASP A 369 -3.61 11.86 8.76
CA ASP A 369 -2.21 12.15 9.04
C ASP A 369 -1.24 10.99 8.71
N ASN A 370 -0.49 10.50 9.71
CA ASN A 370 0.52 9.45 9.56
C ASN A 370 -0.05 8.08 9.14
N HIS A 371 -1.37 7.93 9.09
CA HIS A 371 -2.02 6.70 8.66
C HIS A 371 -2.36 6.70 7.16
N VAL A 372 -2.33 7.86 6.48
CA VAL A 372 -2.71 8.01 5.06
C VAL A 372 -1.84 7.15 4.14
N GLN A 373 -0.51 7.22 4.27
CA GLN A 373 0.41 6.45 3.43
C GLN A 373 0.18 4.93 3.57
N LEU A 374 -0.07 4.46 4.80
CA LEU A 374 -0.39 3.06 5.04
C LEU A 374 -1.72 2.71 4.38
N ALA A 375 -2.76 3.52 4.56
CA ALA A 375 -4.10 3.31 4.00
C ALA A 375 -4.08 3.25 2.46
N GLU A 376 -3.28 4.10 1.81
CA GLU A 376 -3.08 4.11 0.36
C GLU A 376 -2.43 2.80 -0.14
N SER A 377 -1.45 2.27 0.61
CA SER A 377 -0.75 1.02 0.27
C SER A 377 -1.57 -0.26 0.49
N LEU A 378 -2.72 -0.19 1.16
CA LEU A 378 -3.55 -1.37 1.45
C LEU A 378 -4.14 -1.96 0.17
N LYS A 379 -4.19 -3.29 0.12
CA LYS A 379 -4.80 -4.03 -0.99
C LYS A 379 -6.28 -4.31 -0.69
N ILE A 380 -7.14 -4.01 -1.65
CA ILE A 380 -8.58 -4.34 -1.56
C ILE A 380 -8.74 -5.86 -1.45
N GLY A 381 -9.69 -6.30 -0.64
CA GLY A 381 -9.94 -7.70 -0.28
C GLY A 381 -9.10 -8.19 0.92
N SER A 382 -8.10 -7.43 1.37
CA SER A 382 -7.31 -7.80 2.55
C SER A 382 -8.09 -7.69 3.85
N PHE A 383 -7.73 -8.53 4.82
CA PHE A 383 -8.29 -8.49 6.17
C PHE A 383 -7.45 -7.60 7.06
N LEU A 384 -8.12 -6.72 7.79
CA LEU A 384 -7.50 -5.68 8.60
C LEU A 384 -7.94 -5.82 10.06
N ARG A 385 -7.02 -5.50 10.96
CA ARG A 385 -7.36 -5.05 12.31
C ARG A 385 -7.02 -3.57 12.42
N ILE A 386 -8.04 -2.77 12.70
CA ILE A 386 -7.91 -1.33 12.89
C ILE A 386 -8.07 -1.08 14.39
N TYR A 387 -7.04 -0.52 15.01
CA TYR A 387 -6.97 -0.34 16.46
C TYR A 387 -7.44 1.05 16.87
N SER A 388 -8.19 1.13 17.96
CA SER A 388 -8.64 2.38 18.58
C SER A 388 -9.36 3.32 17.58
N ILE A 389 -10.30 2.77 16.80
CA ILE A 389 -11.25 3.58 15.99
C ILE A 389 -12.13 4.38 16.95
N HIS A 390 -12.32 5.66 16.65
CA HIS A 390 -13.24 6.53 17.35
C HIS A 390 -14.59 6.59 16.64
N THR A 391 -15.68 6.27 17.34
CA THR A 391 -17.03 6.58 16.87
C THR A 391 -17.49 7.91 17.42
N LYS A 392 -17.95 8.79 16.55
CA LYS A 392 -18.53 10.07 16.96
C LYS A 392 -20.00 10.08 16.57
N GLN A 393 -20.88 10.45 17.50
CA GLN A 393 -22.26 10.77 17.15
C GLN A 393 -22.29 12.19 16.62
N ALA A 394 -22.75 12.35 15.39
CA ALA A 394 -23.06 13.67 14.86
C ALA A 394 -24.50 14.01 15.27
N SER A 395 -24.64 14.92 16.24
CA SER A 395 -25.89 15.63 16.48
C SER A 395 -25.83 16.95 15.74
N ALA A 396 -26.61 17.10 14.67
CA ALA A 396 -26.95 18.43 14.20
C ALA A 396 -28.10 18.94 15.08
N ASP A 397 -28.00 20.18 15.56
CA ASP A 397 -29.01 20.89 16.36
C ASP A 397 -30.39 21.03 15.67
N ASN A 398 -30.68 20.33 14.56
CA ASN A 398 -31.91 20.46 13.77
C ASN A 398 -32.26 19.24 12.86
N GLU A 399 -31.89 17.98 13.20
CA GLU A 399 -32.29 16.81 12.39
C GLU A 399 -32.82 15.61 13.18
N ASP A 400 -33.83 14.93 12.61
CA ASP A 400 -34.59 13.79 13.15
C ASP A 400 -33.85 12.43 13.10
N ALA A 401 -32.56 12.37 12.74
CA ALA A 401 -31.79 11.13 12.80
C ALA A 401 -30.28 11.36 13.02
N SER A 402 -29.79 11.03 14.22
CA SER A 402 -28.35 11.03 14.51
C SER A 402 -27.62 9.95 13.70
N HIS A 403 -26.51 10.28 13.03
CA HIS A 403 -25.61 9.30 12.41
C HIS A 403 -24.30 9.15 13.18
N ILE A 404 -23.61 8.03 12.93
CA ILE A 404 -22.30 7.73 13.49
C ILE A 404 -21.22 7.87 12.42
N GLU A 405 -20.15 8.56 12.82
CA GLU A 405 -18.94 8.78 12.05
C GLU A 405 -17.81 7.91 12.63
N PHE A 406 -17.00 7.30 11.77
CA PHE A 406 -15.86 6.47 12.18
C PHE A 406 -14.55 7.15 11.80
N HIS A 407 -13.73 7.46 12.80
CA HIS A 407 -12.49 8.18 12.62
C HIS A 407 -11.30 7.39 13.16
N LEU A 408 -10.22 7.33 12.37
CA LEU A 408 -8.90 6.95 12.86
C LEU A 408 -8.02 8.20 12.90
N HIS A 409 -8.09 8.91 14.03
CA HIS A 409 -7.32 10.13 14.29
C HIS A 409 -5.82 9.93 14.12
N GLY A 410 -5.11 10.98 13.70
CA GLY A 410 -3.66 10.98 13.63
C GLY A 410 -2.96 10.72 14.96
N GLY A 411 -1.68 10.38 14.86
CA GLY A 411 -0.82 9.98 15.95
C GLY A 411 -1.09 8.55 16.43
N THR A 412 -0.17 8.04 17.26
CA THR A 412 -0.16 6.63 17.69
C THR A 412 -0.58 6.43 19.15
N CYS A 413 -1.26 7.42 19.74
CA CYS A 413 -1.74 7.30 21.12
C CYS A 413 -2.76 6.15 21.23
N TYR A 414 -2.77 5.49 22.39
CA TYR A 414 -3.65 4.33 22.67
C TYR A 414 -3.53 3.17 21.68
N GLY A 415 -2.43 3.07 20.92
CA GLY A 415 -2.24 1.98 19.97
C GLY A 415 -2.94 2.18 18.63
N ARG A 416 -3.44 3.40 18.34
CA ARG A 416 -4.03 3.74 17.03
C ARG A 416 -3.14 3.31 15.88
N GLY A 417 -3.75 2.62 14.92
CA GLY A 417 -3.06 2.14 13.74
C GLY A 417 -3.85 1.05 13.02
N ILE A 418 -3.28 0.58 11.92
CA ILE A 418 -3.87 -0.45 11.06
C ILE A 418 -2.86 -1.59 10.94
N ARG A 419 -3.32 -2.83 11.03
CA ARG A 419 -2.50 -4.01 10.76
C ARG A 419 -3.22 -4.97 9.83
N VAL A 420 -2.54 -5.39 8.78
CA VAL A 420 -3.02 -6.45 7.88
C VAL A 420 -2.91 -7.79 8.62
N LEU A 421 -4.00 -8.54 8.63
CA LEU A 421 -4.08 -9.88 9.20
C LEU A 421 -3.90 -10.93 8.09
N PRO A 422 -3.04 -11.95 8.29
CA PRO A 422 -2.89 -13.03 7.32
C PRO A 422 -4.09 -13.98 7.36
N GLU A 423 -4.40 -14.66 6.25
CA GLU A 423 -5.47 -15.67 6.17
C GLU A 423 -5.27 -16.86 7.13
N SER A 424 -4.03 -17.09 7.60
CA SER A 424 -3.75 -18.10 8.61
C SER A 424 -4.24 -17.72 10.02
N ASN A 425 -4.56 -16.45 10.26
CA ASN A 425 -5.05 -15.96 11.54
C ASN A 425 -6.44 -16.55 11.87
N PRO A 426 -6.67 -17.04 13.11
CA PRO A 426 -7.95 -17.65 13.49
C PRO A 426 -9.14 -16.69 13.36
N ASP A 427 -8.97 -15.41 13.73
CA ASP A 427 -10.01 -14.39 13.65
C ASP A 427 -10.39 -14.11 12.19
N VAL A 428 -9.43 -14.24 11.26
CA VAL A 428 -9.68 -14.10 9.81
C VAL A 428 -10.41 -15.31 9.26
N LYS A 429 -10.07 -16.53 9.70
CA LYS A 429 -10.78 -17.74 9.27
C LYS A 429 -12.24 -17.70 9.70
N GLU A 430 -12.51 -17.31 10.94
CA GLU A 430 -13.86 -17.14 11.46
C GLU A 430 -14.61 -16.05 10.69
N LEU A 431 -13.97 -14.88 10.50
CA LEU A 431 -14.56 -13.79 9.73
C LEU A 431 -14.87 -14.23 8.30
N LYS A 432 -13.96 -14.90 7.59
CA LYS A 432 -14.15 -15.33 6.20
C LYS A 432 -15.34 -16.28 6.06
N VAL A 433 -15.45 -17.30 6.93
CA VAL A 433 -16.59 -18.22 6.97
C VAL A 433 -17.89 -17.44 7.22
N PHE A 434 -17.86 -16.47 8.12
CA PHE A 434 -19.03 -15.62 8.38
C PHE A 434 -19.41 -14.77 7.18
N LEU A 435 -18.46 -14.08 6.53
CA LEU A 435 -18.71 -13.25 5.35
C LEU A 435 -19.29 -14.07 4.18
N GLU A 436 -18.81 -15.31 3.99
CA GLU A 436 -19.32 -16.24 2.97
C GLU A 436 -20.76 -16.71 3.26
N SER A 437 -21.18 -16.72 4.53
CA SER A 437 -22.53 -17.10 4.95
C SER A 437 -23.57 -15.98 4.85
N VAL A 438 -23.14 -14.72 4.66
CA VAL A 438 -24.05 -13.59 4.54
C VAL A 438 -24.72 -13.61 3.17
N ASP A 439 -26.03 -13.89 3.14
CA ASP A 439 -26.81 -13.78 1.91
C ASP A 439 -27.05 -12.30 1.55
N LEU A 440 -26.40 -11.84 0.49
CA LEU A 440 -26.52 -10.47 0.00
C LEU A 440 -27.90 -10.23 -0.68
N ALA A 441 -28.65 -11.28 -1.03
CA ALA A 441 -29.96 -11.19 -1.67
C ALA A 441 -31.10 -10.81 -0.71
N ASP A 442 -31.07 -11.26 0.55
CA ASP A 442 -32.12 -10.98 1.55
C ASP A 442 -32.16 -9.50 1.99
N SER A 443 -31.10 -8.74 1.74
CA SER A 443 -31.06 -7.29 2.00
C SER A 443 -31.94 -6.45 1.06
N GLN A 444 -32.51 -7.05 0.01
CA GLN A 444 -33.41 -6.39 -0.94
C GLN A 444 -34.89 -6.45 -0.54
N ASN A 445 -35.31 -7.38 0.34
CA ASN A 445 -36.72 -7.70 0.54
C ASN A 445 -37.45 -6.91 1.66
N MET A 446 -36.73 -6.19 2.54
CA MET A 446 -37.35 -5.54 3.72
C MET A 446 -37.83 -4.09 3.50
N GLU A 447 -37.60 -3.47 2.35
CA GLU A 447 -38.14 -2.14 2.02
C GLU A 447 -39.11 -2.14 0.81
N SER A 448 -39.42 -3.31 0.24
CA SER A 448 -40.32 -3.45 -0.92
C SER A 448 -41.82 -3.49 -0.54
N MET A 449 -42.22 -2.85 0.55
CA MET A 449 -43.63 -2.61 0.92
C MET A 449 -43.90 -1.13 1.14
N CYS A 450 -43.66 -0.30 0.13
CA CYS A 450 -44.40 0.94 -0.11
C CYS A 450 -44.05 1.49 -1.49
N SER A 451 -44.78 1.07 -2.52
CA SER A 451 -45.08 1.85 -3.73
C SER A 451 -45.65 0.92 -4.80
N MET A 452 -46.97 0.73 -4.81
CA MET A 452 -47.65 0.27 -6.02
C MET A 452 -47.76 1.45 -6.99
N ASP A 453 -47.35 1.17 -8.22
CA ASP A 453 -47.77 1.73 -9.51
C ASP A 453 -47.62 3.25 -9.77
N ILE A 454 -46.82 3.60 -10.79
CA ILE A 454 -47.33 4.04 -12.09
C ILE A 454 -46.25 3.86 -13.16
N ASP A 455 -46.73 3.35 -14.28
CA ASP A 455 -46.12 2.78 -15.47
C ASP A 455 -45.32 3.75 -16.37
N GLY A 456 -44.43 3.20 -17.19
CA GLY A 456 -44.17 3.71 -18.54
C GLY A 456 -42.85 4.43 -18.83
N THR A 457 -41.78 3.65 -19.02
CA THR A 457 -40.66 3.93 -19.96
C THR A 457 -39.84 5.21 -19.75
N PHE A 458 -38.79 5.15 -18.91
CA PHE A 458 -37.43 5.65 -19.16
C PHE A 458 -36.57 5.24 -17.95
N GLY A 459 -35.77 4.17 -18.09
CA GLY A 459 -34.91 3.68 -17.02
C GLY A 459 -33.76 4.63 -16.70
N SER A 460 -33.36 4.65 -15.42
CA SER A 460 -32.17 5.31 -14.84
C SER A 460 -32.33 6.71 -14.19
N VAL A 461 -33.47 7.05 -13.56
CA VAL A 461 -33.58 8.32 -12.80
C VAL A 461 -33.94 8.14 -11.31
N THR A 462 -34.60 7.05 -10.93
CA THR A 462 -35.14 6.89 -9.56
C THR A 462 -34.08 6.74 -8.47
N ASP A 463 -32.93 6.11 -8.73
CA ASP A 463 -31.88 5.90 -7.71
C ASP A 463 -31.01 7.15 -7.45
N LEU A 464 -30.88 8.04 -8.43
CA LEU A 464 -30.18 9.32 -8.24
C LEU A 464 -30.99 10.22 -7.29
N GLU A 465 -32.31 10.09 -7.30
CA GLU A 465 -33.23 10.92 -6.54
C GLU A 465 -33.26 10.58 -5.05
N LEU A 466 -33.04 9.31 -4.68
CA LEU A 466 -32.92 8.86 -3.28
C LEU A 466 -31.55 9.21 -2.66
N HIS A 467 -30.46 9.12 -3.43
CA HIS A 467 -29.14 9.58 -2.99
C HIS A 467 -29.05 11.11 -2.91
N LEU A 468 -29.65 11.87 -3.85
CA LEU A 468 -29.72 13.33 -3.76
C LEU A 468 -30.68 13.82 -2.67
N GLN A 469 -31.78 13.12 -2.37
CA GLN A 469 -32.74 13.56 -1.35
C GLN A 469 -32.12 13.67 0.04
N ARG A 470 -31.16 12.79 0.40
CA ARG A 470 -30.40 12.89 1.66
C ARG A 470 -29.28 13.93 1.61
N CYS A 471 -28.59 14.09 0.48
CA CYS A 471 -27.54 15.10 0.31
C CYS A 471 -28.06 16.56 0.25
N GLN A 472 -29.38 16.77 0.14
CA GLN A 472 -30.01 18.10 0.05
C GLN A 472 -30.42 18.70 1.41
N GLN A 473 -30.08 18.06 2.53
CA GLN A 473 -30.44 18.57 3.87
C GLN A 473 -29.42 19.57 4.46
N LEU A 474 -28.26 19.76 3.82
CA LEU A 474 -27.32 20.85 4.14
C LEU A 474 -27.49 21.99 3.14
N SER A 475 -27.51 23.24 3.62
CA SER A 475 -27.58 24.42 2.75
C SER A 475 -26.25 24.59 2.00
N VAL A 476 -26.29 24.52 0.67
CA VAL A 476 -25.11 24.74 -0.19
C VAL A 476 -24.65 26.20 -0.16
N THR A 477 -25.53 27.12 0.22
CA THR A 477 -25.22 28.56 0.38
C THR A 477 -24.99 28.92 1.84
N VAL A 478 -23.96 29.74 2.09
CA VAL A 478 -23.65 30.31 3.41
C VAL A 478 -24.22 31.72 3.48
N LEU A 479 -25.03 32.01 4.51
CA LEU A 479 -25.53 33.35 4.77
C LEU A 479 -24.43 34.20 5.40
N THR A 480 -23.96 35.20 4.66
CA THR A 480 -22.94 36.15 5.12
C THR A 480 -23.54 37.40 5.79
N ASP A 481 -24.86 37.60 5.70
CA ASP A 481 -25.60 38.73 6.29
C ASP A 481 -27.08 38.35 6.52
N HIS A 482 -27.88 39.23 7.15
CA HIS A 482 -29.33 39.08 7.40
C HIS A 482 -29.74 37.85 8.22
N GLN A 483 -28.95 37.51 9.25
CA GLN A 483 -29.24 36.39 10.15
C GLN A 483 -30.46 36.63 11.06
N ASP A 484 -30.84 37.90 11.23
CA ASP A 484 -32.00 38.39 11.98
C ASP A 484 -33.35 38.06 11.31
N LEU A 485 -33.36 37.82 10.00
CA LEU A 485 -34.57 37.41 9.29
C LEU A 485 -34.87 35.93 9.51
N SER A 486 -36.13 35.62 9.85
CA SER A 486 -36.64 34.26 9.94
C SER A 486 -36.99 33.68 8.57
N ASN A 487 -36.93 32.35 8.45
CA ASN A 487 -37.31 31.67 7.22
C ASN A 487 -38.79 31.92 6.89
N THR A 488 -39.06 32.37 5.67
CA THR A 488 -40.38 32.65 5.11
C THR A 488 -40.76 31.57 4.09
N GLU A 489 -42.00 31.12 4.12
CA GLU A 489 -42.50 30.14 3.15
C GLU A 489 -42.65 30.75 1.74
N LEU A 490 -42.33 29.97 0.71
CA LEU A 490 -42.45 30.39 -0.70
C LEU A 490 -43.87 30.83 -1.08
N LYS A 491 -44.89 30.22 -0.48
CA LYS A 491 -46.30 30.57 -0.71
C LYS A 491 -46.61 32.00 -0.25
N THR A 492 -46.03 32.43 0.87
CA THR A 492 -46.21 33.78 1.41
C THR A 492 -45.58 34.82 0.48
N ILE A 493 -44.42 34.49 -0.09
CA ILE A 493 -43.69 35.37 -1.02
C ILE A 493 -44.43 35.51 -2.34
N ALA A 494 -44.95 34.40 -2.89
CA ALA A 494 -45.71 34.41 -4.15
C ALA A 494 -46.97 35.29 -4.09
N ASN A 495 -47.52 35.52 -2.89
CA ASN A 495 -48.71 36.33 -2.65
C ASN A 495 -48.39 37.75 -2.14
N SER A 496 -47.11 38.11 -2.02
CA SER A 496 -46.67 39.40 -1.52
C SER A 496 -46.55 40.45 -2.63
N THR A 497 -46.66 41.73 -2.26
CA THR A 497 -46.42 42.85 -3.18
C THR A 497 -45.00 43.38 -2.97
N ALA A 498 -44.26 43.55 -4.07
CA ALA A 498 -42.90 44.07 -4.04
C ALA A 498 -42.88 45.58 -3.67
N PRO A 499 -41.81 46.08 -3.00
CA PRO A 499 -40.60 45.38 -2.58
C PRO A 499 -40.65 44.92 -1.11
N GLN A 500 -40.26 43.67 -0.86
CA GLN A 500 -40.08 43.12 0.50
C GLN A 500 -38.83 42.24 0.54
N GLN A 501 -38.21 42.13 1.71
CA GLN A 501 -37.04 41.28 1.95
C GLN A 501 -37.46 40.05 2.74
N TYR A 502 -37.04 38.88 2.26
CA TYR A 502 -37.36 37.60 2.87
C TYR A 502 -36.13 36.72 2.94
N ARG A 503 -36.03 35.91 3.99
CA ARG A 503 -35.11 34.77 4.03
C ARG A 503 -35.86 33.52 3.62
N ILE A 504 -35.32 32.76 2.68
CA ILE A 504 -35.92 31.50 2.22
C ILE A 504 -34.94 30.34 2.31
N ARG A 505 -35.50 29.15 2.53
CA ARG A 505 -34.82 27.89 2.30
C ARG A 505 -35.60 27.12 1.24
N ALA A 506 -35.00 26.92 0.07
CA ALA A 506 -35.63 26.28 -1.06
C ALA A 506 -34.71 25.21 -1.66
N LYS A 507 -35.31 24.11 -2.13
CA LYS A 507 -34.62 23.07 -2.90
C LYS A 507 -34.68 23.44 -4.38
N LEU A 508 -33.51 23.56 -5.02
CA LEU A 508 -33.42 23.72 -6.47
C LEU A 508 -33.90 22.43 -7.15
N ARG A 509 -35.08 22.46 -7.77
CA ARG A 509 -35.62 21.32 -8.53
C ARG A 509 -35.07 21.24 -9.95
N THR A 510 -34.90 22.39 -10.57
CA THR A 510 -34.41 22.54 -11.93
C THR A 510 -33.77 23.92 -12.04
N TYR A 511 -32.85 24.07 -12.99
CA TYR A 511 -32.21 25.34 -13.30
C TYR A 511 -32.33 25.61 -14.79
N LYS A 512 -32.37 26.89 -15.15
CA LYS A 512 -32.26 27.34 -16.54
C LYS A 512 -31.17 28.40 -16.60
N PRO A 513 -30.30 28.35 -17.62
CA PRO A 513 -30.29 27.40 -18.74
C PRO A 513 -29.72 26.01 -18.36
N GLN A 514 -30.07 24.97 -19.12
CA GLN A 514 -29.62 23.58 -18.86
C GLN A 514 -28.14 23.36 -19.19
N LYS A 515 -27.58 24.14 -20.12
CA LYS A 515 -26.15 24.14 -20.40
C LYS A 515 -25.46 25.13 -19.44
N LEU A 516 -24.61 24.63 -18.54
CA LEU A 516 -24.02 25.46 -17.47
C LEU A 516 -23.23 26.66 -18.01
N HIS A 517 -22.51 26.53 -19.12
CA HIS A 517 -21.76 27.64 -19.74
C HIS A 517 -22.68 28.79 -20.21
N GLN A 518 -23.96 28.51 -20.49
CA GLN A 518 -24.95 29.55 -20.81
C GLN A 518 -25.46 30.28 -19.56
N SER A 519 -25.15 29.82 -18.35
CA SER A 519 -25.49 30.54 -17.11
C SER A 519 -24.65 31.80 -16.94
N VAL A 520 -23.53 31.88 -17.67
CA VAL A 520 -22.71 33.08 -17.81
C VAL A 520 -23.04 33.72 -19.15
N LYS A 521 -23.19 35.06 -19.16
CA LYS A 521 -23.44 35.84 -20.38
C LYS A 521 -22.29 36.81 -20.60
N LEU A 522 -22.01 37.08 -21.85
CA LEU A 522 -21.10 38.14 -22.26
C LEU A 522 -21.84 39.47 -22.16
N HIS A 523 -21.40 40.34 -21.27
CA HIS A 523 -22.03 41.65 -21.04
C HIS A 523 -21.12 42.76 -21.55
N CYS A 524 -21.66 43.61 -22.41
CA CYS A 524 -20.98 44.83 -22.82
C CYS A 524 -21.49 46.00 -21.97
N SER A 525 -20.64 46.56 -21.11
CA SER A 525 -21.01 47.70 -20.25
C SER A 525 -21.32 48.98 -21.03
N LYS A 526 -20.83 49.12 -22.27
CA LYS A 526 -21.05 50.31 -23.11
C LYS A 526 -22.44 50.37 -23.73
N CYS A 527 -22.94 49.25 -24.23
CA CYS A 527 -24.26 49.17 -24.90
C CYS A 527 -25.29 48.34 -24.12
N ASN A 528 -24.93 47.80 -22.96
CA ASN A 528 -25.74 46.91 -22.12
C ASN A 528 -26.25 45.64 -22.84
N SER A 529 -25.62 45.24 -23.94
CA SER A 529 -25.97 44.00 -24.64
C SER A 529 -25.53 42.78 -23.83
N LEU A 530 -26.38 41.75 -23.79
CA LEU A 530 -26.10 40.43 -23.24
C LEU A 530 -26.07 39.42 -24.38
N GLN A 531 -24.96 38.70 -24.54
CA GLN A 531 -24.79 37.65 -25.55
C GLN A 531 -24.50 36.30 -24.88
N GLU A 532 -24.87 35.21 -25.57
CA GLU A 532 -24.54 33.85 -25.14
C GLU A 532 -23.06 33.56 -25.35
N VAL A 533 -22.46 32.76 -24.46
CA VAL A 533 -21.13 32.19 -24.72
C VAL A 533 -21.28 31.14 -25.82
N PRO A 534 -20.59 31.28 -26.97
CA PRO A 534 -20.76 30.35 -28.08
C PRO A 534 -20.27 28.95 -27.73
N ASP A 535 -20.98 27.94 -28.24
CA ASP A 535 -20.54 26.56 -28.12
C ASP A 535 -19.43 26.20 -29.13
N GLY A 536 -19.00 24.94 -29.17
CA GLY A 536 -17.91 24.52 -30.06
C GLY A 536 -18.21 24.72 -31.55
N ASN A 537 -19.47 24.56 -31.97
CA ASN A 537 -19.85 24.70 -33.37
C ASN A 537 -20.05 26.18 -33.72
N ASP A 538 -20.70 26.94 -32.84
CA ASP A 538 -20.91 28.38 -33.03
C ASP A 538 -19.57 29.13 -33.07
N PHE A 539 -18.61 28.73 -32.23
CA PHE A 539 -17.28 29.32 -32.23
C PHE A 539 -16.51 29.02 -33.52
N ASP A 540 -16.65 27.82 -34.09
CA ASP A 540 -16.04 27.49 -35.39
C ASP A 540 -16.64 28.35 -36.52
N VAL A 541 -17.95 28.65 -36.47
CA VAL A 541 -18.61 29.57 -37.40
C VAL A 541 -18.07 30.99 -37.27
N ILE A 542 -17.84 31.48 -36.05
CA ILE A 542 -17.25 32.81 -35.80
C ILE A 542 -15.84 32.90 -36.39
N LEU A 543 -14.99 31.90 -36.12
CA LEU A 543 -13.64 31.83 -36.68
C LEU A 543 -13.63 31.71 -38.21
N HIS A 544 -14.57 30.96 -38.78
CA HIS A 544 -14.76 30.90 -40.22
C HIS A 544 -15.24 32.22 -40.81
N GLY A 545 -16.06 32.98 -40.07
CA GLY A 545 -16.47 34.33 -40.43
C GLY A 545 -15.30 35.30 -40.48
N SER A 546 -14.45 35.31 -39.46
CA SER A 546 -13.24 36.15 -39.42
C SER A 546 -12.20 35.75 -40.47
N ALA A 547 -12.09 34.44 -40.78
CA ALA A 547 -11.17 33.93 -41.80
C ALA A 547 -11.57 34.22 -43.26
N ARG A 548 -12.71 34.89 -43.51
CA ARG A 548 -13.09 35.33 -44.87
C ARG A 548 -12.34 36.58 -45.31
N THR A 549 -11.90 37.39 -44.36
CA THR A 549 -11.06 38.56 -44.62
C THR A 549 -9.62 38.09 -44.72
N ALA A 550 -8.95 38.41 -45.83
CA ALA A 550 -7.54 38.06 -45.99
C ALA A 550 -6.70 38.90 -45.02
N PRO A 551 -5.67 38.33 -44.37
CA PRO A 551 -4.74 39.07 -43.53
C PRO A 551 -4.12 40.26 -44.29
N ASN A 552 -4.06 41.43 -43.67
CA ASN A 552 -3.43 42.60 -44.29
C ASN A 552 -1.90 42.35 -44.44
N PRO A 553 -1.37 42.29 -45.67
CA PRO A 553 0.05 42.04 -45.89
C PRO A 553 0.95 43.21 -45.47
N GLU A 554 0.39 44.40 -45.22
CA GLU A 554 1.16 45.56 -44.76
C GLU A 554 1.48 45.50 -43.25
N LEU A 555 0.76 44.67 -42.47
CA LEU A 555 0.96 44.50 -41.02
C LEU A 555 1.99 43.40 -40.67
N HIS A 556 2.87 43.04 -41.61
CA HIS A 556 3.96 42.11 -41.37
C HIS A 556 5.09 42.75 -40.56
N ASN A 557 5.48 42.11 -39.45
CA ASN A 557 6.68 42.40 -38.66
C ASN A 557 6.75 43.82 -38.07
N THR A 558 6.30 43.97 -36.82
CA THR A 558 6.49 45.18 -36.04
C THR A 558 7.71 45.08 -35.12
N SER A 559 7.97 46.12 -34.34
CA SER A 559 9.01 46.11 -33.29
C SER A 559 8.79 45.02 -32.24
N TRP A 560 7.54 44.58 -32.02
CA TRP A 560 7.16 43.71 -30.92
C TRP A 560 6.54 42.36 -31.34
N TYR A 561 6.33 42.09 -32.63
CA TYR A 561 6.01 40.74 -33.14
C TYR A 561 6.61 40.44 -34.52
N GLU A 562 6.73 39.15 -34.85
CA GLU A 562 7.14 38.63 -36.16
C GLU A 562 6.02 37.76 -36.76
N SER A 563 5.66 38.00 -38.01
CA SER A 563 4.54 37.36 -38.70
C SER A 563 5.02 36.30 -39.70
N VAL A 564 4.38 35.12 -39.68
CA VAL A 564 4.57 34.05 -40.67
C VAL A 564 3.24 33.73 -41.32
N MET A 565 3.21 33.78 -42.65
CA MET A 565 2.03 33.46 -43.45
C MET A 565 2.04 32.01 -43.88
N TRP A 566 0.90 31.33 -43.75
CA TRP A 566 0.68 29.97 -44.22
C TRP A 566 -0.57 29.87 -45.09
N THR A 567 -0.40 29.40 -46.33
CA THR A 567 -1.49 29.01 -47.21
C THR A 567 -1.84 27.52 -47.04
N THR A 568 -3.11 27.20 -46.78
CA THR A 568 -3.55 25.80 -46.68
C THR A 568 -3.64 25.14 -48.06
N GLN A 569 -3.30 23.84 -48.15
CA GLN A 569 -3.33 23.06 -49.40
C GLN A 569 -4.75 22.62 -49.85
N ASP A 570 -5.79 22.87 -49.05
CA ASP A 570 -7.16 22.50 -49.40
C ASP A 570 -7.77 23.42 -50.47
N GLN A 571 -8.81 22.94 -51.17
CA GLN A 571 -9.47 23.51 -52.36
C GLN A 571 -9.93 24.99 -52.28
N LYS A 572 -9.73 25.69 -51.15
CA LYS A 572 -10.12 27.08 -50.91
C LYS A 572 -8.96 28.07 -50.66
N GLN A 573 -7.68 27.64 -50.73
CA GLN A 573 -6.49 28.49 -50.58
C GLN A 573 -6.63 29.57 -49.48
N ARG A 574 -6.91 29.15 -48.25
CA ARG A 574 -7.05 30.11 -47.13
C ARG A 574 -5.67 30.57 -46.66
N GLU A 575 -5.57 31.85 -46.31
CA GLU A 575 -4.36 32.44 -45.73
C GLU A 575 -4.51 32.51 -44.21
N ILE A 576 -3.52 31.98 -43.49
CA ILE A 576 -3.44 32.00 -42.04
C ILE A 576 -2.17 32.78 -41.68
N ALA A 577 -2.31 33.83 -40.88
CA ALA A 577 -1.17 34.56 -40.33
C ALA A 577 -0.91 34.11 -38.89
N ILE A 578 0.35 33.84 -38.57
CA ILE A 578 0.80 33.53 -37.20
C ILE A 578 1.78 34.62 -36.79
N HIS A 579 1.48 35.33 -35.71
CA HIS A 579 2.33 36.38 -35.17
C HIS A 579 2.98 35.91 -33.86
N PHE A 580 4.30 35.85 -33.84
CA PHE A 580 5.12 35.52 -32.68
C PHE A 580 5.49 36.80 -31.94
N VAL A 581 5.05 36.95 -30.69
CA VAL A 581 5.37 38.13 -29.89
C VAL A 581 6.84 38.08 -29.48
N LYS A 582 7.59 39.13 -29.81
CA LYS A 582 9.01 39.29 -29.44
C LYS A 582 9.09 39.66 -27.97
N HIS A 583 9.82 38.87 -27.19
CA HIS A 583 10.17 39.21 -25.82
C HIS A 583 11.69 39.40 -25.74
N ASP A 584 12.15 40.46 -25.08
CA ASP A 584 13.57 40.75 -24.93
C ASP A 584 14.31 39.55 -24.31
N GLU A 585 15.39 39.18 -24.98
CA GLU A 585 16.47 38.26 -24.59
C GLU A 585 16.05 36.97 -23.87
N MET A 586 15.76 35.91 -24.63
CA MET A 586 16.17 34.51 -24.39
C MET A 586 15.43 33.59 -25.39
N LEU A 587 16.07 32.49 -25.81
CA LEU A 587 15.46 31.42 -26.61
C LEU A 587 14.23 30.87 -25.87
N GLN A 588 13.03 31.34 -26.24
CA GLN A 588 11.81 30.85 -25.62
C GLN A 588 11.55 29.42 -26.09
N GLN A 589 11.41 28.50 -25.14
CA GLN A 589 10.78 27.23 -25.41
C GLN A 589 9.34 27.49 -25.90
N PRO A 590 8.82 26.69 -26.85
CA PRO A 590 7.48 26.91 -27.39
C PRO A 590 6.41 26.98 -26.29
N GLU A 591 6.61 26.24 -25.19
CA GLU A 591 5.68 26.20 -24.05
C GLU A 591 5.57 27.54 -23.28
N ASP A 592 6.47 28.49 -23.51
CA ASP A 592 6.46 29.81 -22.87
C ASP A 592 6.11 30.97 -23.81
N THR A 593 5.88 30.69 -25.09
CA THR A 593 5.62 31.71 -26.10
C THR A 593 4.12 32.06 -26.21
N LEU A 594 3.85 33.36 -26.33
CA LEU A 594 2.56 33.92 -26.68
C LEU A 594 2.44 34.03 -28.21
N LEU A 595 1.38 33.46 -28.77
CA LEU A 595 1.15 33.41 -30.20
C LEU A 595 -0.17 34.09 -30.55
N MET A 596 -0.17 34.96 -31.56
CA MET A 596 -1.40 35.52 -32.12
C MET A 596 -1.68 34.85 -33.46
N ILE A 597 -2.94 34.55 -33.75
CA ILE A 597 -3.34 33.87 -34.98
C ILE A 597 -4.49 34.62 -35.65
N GLU A 598 -4.31 34.88 -36.95
CA GLU A 598 -5.34 35.42 -37.82
C GLU A 598 -5.80 34.35 -38.80
N GLY A 599 -7.11 34.28 -38.99
CA GLY A 599 -7.72 33.41 -39.97
C GLY A 599 -7.75 31.93 -39.60
N GLY A 600 -7.24 31.49 -38.44
CA GLY A 600 -7.20 30.09 -37.98
C GLY A 600 -8.57 29.43 -37.74
N THR A 601 -8.69 28.12 -38.03
CA THR A 601 -9.88 27.32 -37.68
C THR A 601 -9.81 26.84 -36.23
N LEU A 602 -10.94 26.41 -35.68
CA LEU A 602 -10.96 25.88 -34.32
C LEU A 602 -9.96 24.74 -34.13
N LYS A 603 -9.88 23.80 -35.08
CA LYS A 603 -8.96 22.64 -35.02
C LYS A 603 -7.49 23.06 -35.06
N GLU A 604 -7.14 24.09 -35.81
CA GLU A 604 -5.76 24.59 -35.91
C GLU A 604 -5.35 25.33 -34.63
N ILE A 605 -6.23 26.18 -34.11
CA ILE A 605 -6.03 26.86 -32.82
C ILE A 605 -5.85 25.84 -31.69
N TRP A 606 -6.65 24.77 -31.67
CA TRP A 606 -6.50 23.66 -30.72
C TRP A 606 -5.17 22.88 -30.85
N LYS A 607 -4.56 22.85 -32.04
CA LYS A 607 -3.23 22.26 -32.20
C LYS A 607 -2.15 23.18 -31.66
N LEU A 608 -2.30 24.49 -31.85
CA LEU A 608 -1.34 25.49 -31.37
C LEU A 608 -1.36 25.60 -29.84
N THR A 609 -2.53 25.62 -29.22
CA THR A 609 -2.67 25.66 -27.74
C THR A 609 -2.09 24.44 -27.02
N LYS A 610 -1.82 23.33 -27.72
CA LYS A 610 -1.10 22.17 -27.15
C LYS A 610 0.41 22.36 -27.10
N ARG A 611 0.95 23.25 -27.92
CA ARG A 611 2.40 23.46 -28.08
C ARG A 611 2.86 24.81 -27.53
N PHE A 612 1.98 25.81 -27.55
CA PHE A 612 2.26 27.17 -27.11
C PHE A 612 1.48 27.51 -25.84
N LYS A 613 2.08 28.36 -24.98
CA LYS A 613 1.50 28.74 -23.69
C LYS A 613 0.10 29.32 -23.84
N CYS A 614 -0.02 30.26 -24.77
CA CYS A 614 -1.17 31.13 -24.92
C CYS A 614 -1.37 31.44 -26.41
N VAL A 615 -2.60 31.34 -26.88
CA VAL A 615 -2.99 31.66 -28.25
C VAL A 615 -4.07 32.74 -28.25
N ILE A 616 -3.85 33.84 -28.97
CA ILE A 616 -4.76 34.99 -29.09
C ILE A 616 -5.31 35.04 -30.52
N PRO A 617 -6.61 34.86 -30.73
CA PRO A 617 -7.24 35.10 -32.01
C PRO A 617 -7.31 36.60 -32.31
N VAL A 618 -6.80 37.02 -33.46
CA VAL A 618 -6.76 38.43 -33.89
C VAL A 618 -7.31 38.58 -35.32
N ARG A 619 -7.63 39.82 -35.69
CA ARG A 619 -7.94 40.25 -37.05
C ARG A 619 -7.12 41.49 -37.40
N SER A 620 -6.74 41.60 -38.67
CA SER A 620 -6.12 42.81 -39.20
C SER A 620 -7.15 43.90 -39.47
N THR A 621 -6.76 45.14 -39.17
CA THR A 621 -7.45 46.36 -39.63
C THR A 621 -6.58 47.10 -40.65
N GLU A 622 -6.97 48.31 -41.03
CA GLU A 622 -6.15 49.15 -41.93
C GLU A 622 -4.78 49.49 -41.29
N ASP A 623 -4.74 49.70 -39.96
CA ASP A 623 -3.55 50.23 -39.26
C ASP A 623 -2.95 49.32 -38.17
N ASP A 624 -3.68 48.36 -37.61
CA ASP A 624 -3.18 47.50 -36.50
C ASP A 624 -3.88 46.12 -36.42
N LEU A 625 -3.37 45.22 -35.57
CA LEU A 625 -4.03 43.98 -35.17
C LEU A 625 -5.00 44.24 -34.02
N GLU A 626 -6.27 43.89 -34.23
CA GLU A 626 -7.30 43.97 -33.20
C GLU A 626 -7.71 42.57 -32.71
N LEU A 627 -8.17 42.52 -31.46
CA LEU A 627 -8.88 41.36 -30.95
C LEU A 627 -10.20 41.17 -31.72
N LEU A 628 -10.65 39.92 -31.80
CA LEU A 628 -12.01 39.62 -32.25
C LEU A 628 -13.04 40.24 -31.28
N ASP A 629 -14.29 40.37 -31.74
CA ASP A 629 -15.35 40.91 -30.90
C ASP A 629 -15.67 40.01 -29.69
N LEU A 630 -16.55 40.49 -28.81
CA LEU A 630 -16.97 39.80 -27.58
C LEU A 630 -17.43 38.35 -27.79
N SER A 631 -17.87 37.97 -29.01
CA SER A 631 -18.31 36.60 -29.31
C SER A 631 -17.16 35.60 -29.39
N ALA A 632 -15.91 36.05 -29.48
CA ALA A 632 -14.73 35.21 -29.48
C ALA A 632 -13.91 35.40 -28.19
N PRO A 633 -13.21 34.36 -27.71
CA PRO A 633 -12.29 34.49 -26.59
C PRO A 633 -11.06 35.29 -27.03
N PHE A 634 -10.66 36.27 -26.22
CA PHE A 634 -9.43 37.04 -26.47
C PHE A 634 -8.16 36.22 -26.17
N LEU A 635 -8.27 35.14 -25.39
CA LEU A 635 -7.14 34.29 -25.03
C LEU A 635 -7.58 32.82 -24.88
N LEU A 636 -6.78 31.91 -25.44
CA LEU A 636 -6.90 30.47 -25.24
C LEU A 636 -5.62 29.93 -24.60
N GLN A 637 -5.77 29.18 -23.50
CA GLN A 637 -4.68 28.56 -22.77
C GLN A 637 -5.02 27.09 -22.50
N GLY A 638 -4.33 26.17 -23.19
CA GLY A 638 -4.71 24.76 -23.17
C GLY A 638 -6.19 24.60 -23.52
N ASN A 639 -6.99 24.06 -22.59
CA ASN A 639 -8.44 23.86 -22.74
C ASN A 639 -9.32 25.00 -22.20
N VAL A 640 -8.73 26.09 -21.72
CA VAL A 640 -9.44 27.22 -21.12
C VAL A 640 -9.60 28.34 -22.14
N LYS A 641 -10.81 28.91 -22.22
CA LYS A 641 -11.15 30.06 -23.06
C LYS A 641 -11.44 31.26 -22.16
N TYR A 642 -10.78 32.38 -22.41
CA TYR A 642 -11.01 33.62 -21.67
C TYR A 642 -11.76 34.61 -22.57
N TYR A 643 -12.88 35.10 -22.06
CA TYR A 643 -13.72 36.14 -22.68
C TYR A 643 -13.67 37.39 -21.80
N GLY A 644 -13.73 38.58 -22.39
CA GLY A 644 -13.57 39.84 -21.67
C GLY A 644 -13.74 41.05 -22.55
#